data_AF-A0A498N6V2-F1
#
_entry.id   AF-A0A498N6V2-F1
#
_cell.length_a   1.000
_cell.length_b   1.000
_cell.length_c   1.000
_cell.angle_alpha   90.00
_cell.angle_beta   90.00
_cell.angle_gamma   90.00
#
_symmetry.space_group_name_H-M   'P 1'
#
loop_
_entity.id
_entity.type
_entity.pdbx_description
1 polymer ?
#
loop_
_entity_poly.entity_id
_entity_poly.type
_entity_poly.pdbx_seq_one_letter_code
_entity_poly.pdbx_strand_id
1 'polypeptide(L)'
;MTAVALVQGASRGLGFEFCRYLLLNKSPAAVIATCRNPDAAQHLTALRAQHADRMTVLKLDVNREDDIKRAAESVKAAFGKVDLIINSSAMLHPSGKGETSLRDVSAQGIISTLTTNTVGPLVMAKYFAPLLQKGTGAFGQQSPEKEKQHSGIIVNMTARVGSIGDNDLGGWYSYRMSKAALNMATRNLSIELGRGRSKIVCVSLHPGTVDTDLSRPYHRNVPKDKLFSPEYSVQCLMNIIDTLNIDKTAFPWFGMDIGGTLVKLVYFEPKDITAEEEQEEVENLKSIRRYLTSNTAYGKTGVRDVHLELRNLTICGRTGNLHFIRFPTVAMHRFIQMGRDKHFSSLHTTLCATGGGAYKFENDFRTMADLELLKLDELDCLIQGLLYIDSVGFNGHPECYYFENPSDTQNCIKRPCCLDNLFPMLLVNIGSGVSILAVNEKDSYKRVTGTSLGGGTFLGLCCLLTGCETFEEALEMASKGDSTNVDKLVKDIYGGDYQRFGLQGSAVASSFGHMMSKEKRDSISKEDLARATLVTITNNIGSIARMCAVNEKIERVVFVGNFLRINTVSTKLLAYAMDFWSKGQLKALFLEHEILLDGIYELIDENKKEQKNKMNVALSTRRPLSNLHFLMLVAAPLGSYIGNRLSSRIAIMIGGLLSSAGLLLSSLATSVEFLYLTLGVLTGVGFALSYTPAIAMVGSYFSEKKALAYGIAMSGSGIGTFILAPAVQLLIEFFSWRGALLILGGLVSHLCVCGALMRPLEGQRGRQKEMDLEGGKKVDFLNVKLADAVYNIEVSAQEQKSVEVKHMDKRENNEHAENTQSDGKQRMEAGESKPSDAKQTHSDVEINLRQDLAEDSVTVSRNTDEWDKESKPKCSETDMSLDCLPTNQESTAIPESKSEANTNHNTLAQSKVANTKLLKESRDNVWSIIRKTVLREYSFLLIPDFLLLLVSFLFLAYGCSVPFVYLVPYSLSAGVSPQQAALLMSILGVSGIVGTITFGWIADRKVVSYMLAVGSEGLSCLFLPLLNGFSLLVPFSLIYGYFDGAYVALIPVVTSDTVSSTHLTSALGVVYFLHAIPYLISPPIGGWLVDQTGSYTATFFLSGVALICSAVILAAVRVIIRCTRGSSCLN
;
A
#
# COMPACT_ATOMS: atom_id res chain seq x y z
N MET A 1 29.12 -29.31 28.93
CA MET A 1 30.15 -28.78 28.00
C MET A 1 30.22 -27.29 28.17
N THR A 2 31.42 -26.72 28.23
CA THR A 2 31.66 -25.28 28.37
C THR A 2 31.06 -24.50 27.20
N ALA A 3 30.43 -23.36 27.48
CA ALA A 3 29.93 -22.43 26.46
C ALA A 3 31.09 -21.77 25.72
N VAL A 4 30.95 -21.49 24.42
CA VAL A 4 32.04 -20.93 23.60
C VAL A 4 31.57 -19.65 22.92
N ALA A 5 32.18 -18.51 23.27
CA ALA A 5 31.91 -17.22 22.64
C ALA A 5 33.10 -16.79 21.78
N LEU A 6 32.84 -16.39 20.54
CA LEU A 6 33.82 -15.81 19.65
C LEU A 6 33.56 -14.31 19.48
N VAL A 7 34.56 -13.50 19.80
CA VAL A 7 34.51 -12.06 19.61
C VAL A 7 35.46 -11.67 18.48
N GLN A 8 34.87 -11.15 17.40
CA GLN A 8 35.59 -10.69 16.23
C GLN A 8 35.90 -9.19 16.34
N GLY A 9 37.19 -8.85 16.20
CA GLY A 9 37.67 -7.48 16.35
C GLY A 9 38.03 -7.11 17.79
N ALA A 10 38.66 -8.02 18.52
CA ALA A 10 38.86 -7.94 19.97
C ALA A 10 40.05 -7.09 20.45
N SER A 11 40.87 -6.52 19.56
CA SER A 11 42.12 -5.86 19.98
C SER A 11 41.93 -4.59 20.82
N ARG A 12 40.79 -3.90 20.69
CA ARG A 12 40.47 -2.63 21.38
C ARG A 12 38.97 -2.31 21.33
N GLY A 13 38.55 -1.25 22.02
CA GLY A 13 37.18 -0.74 21.97
C GLY A 13 36.14 -1.76 22.43
N LEU A 14 34.98 -1.80 21.75
CA LEU A 14 33.88 -2.69 22.10
C LEU A 14 34.28 -4.18 22.08
N GLY A 15 35.04 -4.63 21.09
CA GLY A 15 35.44 -6.05 21.00
C GLY A 15 36.33 -6.49 22.16
N PHE A 16 37.25 -5.63 22.61
CA PHE A 16 38.05 -5.91 23.81
C PHE A 16 37.16 -6.00 25.05
N GLU A 17 36.22 -5.06 25.19
CA GLU A 17 35.34 -5.01 26.35
C GLU A 17 34.35 -6.17 26.40
N PHE A 18 33.84 -6.64 25.26
CA PHE A 18 33.07 -7.89 25.19
C PHE A 18 33.89 -9.09 25.70
N CYS A 19 35.17 -9.19 25.34
CA CYS A 19 36.03 -10.27 25.85
C CYS A 19 36.17 -10.18 27.38
N ARG A 20 36.46 -8.98 27.91
CA ARG A 20 36.60 -8.75 29.34
C ARG A 20 35.30 -9.08 30.09
N TYR A 21 34.17 -8.61 29.57
CA TYR A 21 32.85 -8.86 30.14
C TYR A 21 32.52 -10.36 30.20
N LEU A 22 32.72 -11.09 29.09
CA LEU A 22 32.41 -12.52 29.01
C LEU A 22 33.29 -13.35 29.96
N LEU A 23 34.57 -13.00 30.11
CA LEU A 23 35.48 -13.69 31.03
C LEU A 23 35.08 -13.47 32.49
N LEU A 24 34.72 -12.23 32.85
CA LEU A 24 34.35 -11.87 34.23
C LEU A 24 32.95 -12.33 34.63
N ASN A 25 31.96 -12.20 33.73
CA ASN A 25 30.54 -12.34 34.10
C ASN A 25 29.89 -13.64 33.59
N LYS A 26 30.48 -14.35 32.62
CA LYS A 26 29.89 -15.57 32.02
C LYS A 26 30.75 -16.79 32.28
N SER A 27 31.10 -17.04 33.55
CA SER A 27 31.83 -18.26 33.94
C SER A 27 30.92 -19.50 33.89
N PRO A 28 31.33 -20.64 33.29
CA PRO A 28 32.68 -20.99 32.84
C PRO A 28 32.99 -20.77 31.33
N ALA A 29 32.30 -19.90 30.59
CA ALA A 29 32.42 -19.78 29.12
C ALA A 29 33.86 -19.54 28.61
N ALA A 30 34.29 -20.29 27.59
CA ALA A 30 35.53 -20.04 26.87
C ALA A 30 35.35 -18.88 25.88
N VAL A 31 36.33 -17.99 25.81
CA VAL A 31 36.31 -16.80 24.94
C VAL A 31 37.40 -16.93 23.88
N ILE A 32 37.00 -16.88 22.61
CA ILE A 32 37.89 -16.83 21.46
C ILE A 32 37.93 -15.39 20.97
N ALA A 33 39.02 -14.70 21.26
CA ALA A 33 39.25 -13.33 20.81
C ALA A 33 40.01 -13.34 19.49
N THR A 34 39.51 -12.66 18.46
CA THR A 34 40.20 -12.58 17.18
C THR A 34 40.65 -11.16 16.87
N CYS A 35 41.87 -11.01 16.34
CA CYS A 35 42.40 -9.72 15.93
C CYS A 35 43.45 -9.85 14.80
N ARG A 36 43.69 -8.77 14.07
CA ARG A 36 44.60 -8.76 12.90
C ARG A 36 46.06 -9.02 13.25
N ASN A 37 46.51 -8.48 14.39
CA ASN A 37 47.88 -8.60 14.86
C ASN A 37 47.90 -8.90 16.37
N PRO A 38 47.87 -10.19 16.76
CA PRO A 38 47.92 -10.61 18.17
C PRO A 38 49.15 -10.10 18.91
N ASP A 39 50.31 -10.08 18.25
CA ASP A 39 51.58 -9.69 18.88
C ASP A 39 51.60 -8.20 19.28
N ALA A 40 50.87 -7.36 18.53
CA ALA A 40 50.73 -5.93 18.82
C ALA A 40 49.59 -5.59 19.80
N ALA A 41 48.74 -6.56 20.17
CA ALA A 41 47.56 -6.32 21.01
C ALA A 41 47.86 -6.44 22.51
N GLN A 42 48.68 -5.53 23.05
CA GLN A 42 49.17 -5.59 24.44
C GLN A 42 48.07 -5.79 25.50
N HIS A 43 46.94 -5.06 25.39
CA HIS A 43 45.81 -5.21 26.31
C HIS A 43 45.17 -6.61 26.25
N LEU A 44 45.07 -7.18 25.05
CA LEU A 44 44.51 -8.51 24.85
C LEU A 44 45.45 -9.60 25.38
N THR A 45 46.76 -9.41 25.22
CA THR A 45 47.79 -10.30 25.79
C THR A 45 47.77 -10.28 27.31
N ALA A 46 47.61 -9.10 27.93
CA ALA A 46 47.46 -8.96 29.38
C ALA A 46 46.19 -9.66 29.90
N LEU A 47 45.05 -9.50 29.20
CA LEU A 47 43.80 -10.17 29.55
C LEU A 47 43.92 -11.69 29.41
N ARG A 48 44.60 -12.18 28.37
CA ARG A 48 44.89 -13.61 28.17
C ARG A 48 45.76 -14.17 29.29
N ALA A 49 46.77 -13.43 29.76
CA ALA A 49 47.63 -13.87 30.86
C ALA A 49 46.85 -14.06 32.18
N GLN A 50 45.79 -13.28 32.40
CA GLN A 50 44.91 -13.39 33.57
C GLN A 50 43.91 -14.54 33.47
N HIS A 51 43.56 -14.98 32.26
CA HIS A 51 42.52 -15.99 32.00
C HIS A 51 42.99 -17.06 30.99
N ALA A 52 44.22 -17.55 31.14
CA ALA A 52 44.89 -18.40 30.16
C ALA A 52 44.19 -19.75 29.92
N ASP A 53 43.40 -20.22 30.89
CA ASP A 53 42.59 -21.44 30.86
C ASP A 53 41.31 -21.29 30.00
N ARG A 54 40.82 -20.06 29.82
CA ARG A 54 39.53 -19.78 29.16
C ARG A 54 39.62 -18.87 27.95
N MET A 55 40.75 -18.22 27.70
CA MET A 55 40.90 -17.26 26.62
C MET A 55 41.87 -17.77 25.55
N THR A 56 41.37 -17.89 24.32
CA THR A 56 42.19 -18.19 23.14
C THR A 56 42.24 -16.96 22.23
N VAL A 57 43.43 -16.56 21.81
CA VAL A 57 43.62 -15.46 20.87
C VAL A 57 44.02 -16.02 19.51
N LEU A 58 43.25 -15.69 18.46
CA LEU A 58 43.53 -16.09 17.09
C LEU A 58 43.81 -14.88 16.19
N LYS A 59 44.73 -15.06 15.24
CA LYS A 59 44.96 -14.09 14.18
C LYS A 59 43.83 -14.18 13.15
N LEU A 60 43.12 -13.08 12.93
CA LEU A 60 42.05 -12.98 11.93
C LEU A 60 41.94 -11.54 11.40
N ASP A 61 42.09 -11.38 10.09
CA ASP A 61 41.62 -10.19 9.36
C ASP A 61 40.32 -10.50 8.61
N VAL A 62 39.24 -9.77 8.92
CA VAL A 62 37.93 -9.98 8.28
C VAL A 62 37.91 -9.61 6.81
N ASN A 63 38.89 -8.84 6.35
CA ASN A 63 39.05 -8.52 4.93
C ASN A 63 39.74 -9.65 4.15
N ARG A 64 40.15 -10.75 4.80
CA ARG A 64 40.79 -11.91 4.17
C ARG A 64 40.01 -13.18 4.48
N GLU A 65 39.29 -13.71 3.49
CA GLU A 65 38.47 -14.91 3.65
C GLU A 65 39.29 -16.14 4.14
N ASP A 66 40.54 -16.29 3.69
CA ASP A 66 41.42 -17.37 4.14
C ASP A 66 41.73 -17.31 5.65
N ASP A 67 41.81 -16.11 6.24
CA ASP A 67 42.01 -15.95 7.68
C ASP A 67 40.76 -16.40 8.45
N ILE A 68 39.57 -16.00 7.99
CA ILE A 68 38.28 -16.41 8.57
C ILE A 68 38.14 -17.94 8.53
N LYS A 69 38.45 -18.54 7.38
CA LYS A 69 38.38 -19.99 7.19
C LYS A 69 39.35 -20.74 8.09
N ARG A 70 40.62 -20.32 8.17
CA ARG A 70 41.61 -20.93 9.07
C ARG A 70 41.19 -20.82 10.53
N ALA A 71 40.64 -19.67 10.93
CA ALA A 71 40.11 -19.51 12.28
C ALA A 71 38.94 -20.45 12.56
N ALA A 72 37.97 -20.58 11.64
CA ALA A 72 36.87 -21.54 11.78
C ALA A 72 37.36 -23.00 11.87
N GLU A 73 38.36 -23.38 11.06
CA GLU A 73 38.99 -24.72 11.12
C GLU A 73 39.70 -24.95 12.46
N SER A 74 40.38 -23.92 12.99
CA SER A 74 41.08 -23.98 14.29
C SER A 74 40.11 -24.07 15.46
N VAL A 75 39.01 -23.31 15.42
CA VAL A 75 37.94 -23.35 16.42
C VAL A 75 37.20 -24.68 16.36
N LYS A 76 36.96 -25.22 15.17
CA LYS A 76 36.40 -26.57 14.99
C LYS A 76 37.29 -27.64 15.62
N ALA A 77 38.61 -27.56 15.43
CA ALA A 77 39.54 -28.54 15.99
C ALA A 77 39.67 -28.44 17.52
N ALA A 78 39.68 -27.22 18.07
CA ALA A 78 39.88 -26.99 19.50
C ALA A 78 38.58 -27.11 20.33
N PHE A 79 37.44 -26.68 19.80
CA PHE A 79 36.18 -26.56 20.56
C PHE A 79 35.01 -27.34 19.96
N GLY A 80 35.02 -27.64 18.66
CA GLY A 80 33.97 -28.39 17.97
C GLY A 80 32.64 -27.66 17.75
N LYS A 81 32.38 -26.57 18.47
CA LYS A 81 31.15 -25.76 18.43
C LYS A 81 31.42 -24.29 18.78
N VAL A 82 30.44 -23.43 18.52
CA VAL A 82 30.38 -22.04 18.99
C VAL A 82 28.94 -21.75 19.45
N ASP A 83 28.76 -21.02 20.53
CA ASP A 83 27.44 -20.65 21.07
C ASP A 83 27.08 -19.18 20.78
N LEU A 84 28.09 -18.29 20.72
CA LEU A 84 27.90 -16.86 20.48
C LEU A 84 28.98 -16.32 19.55
N ILE A 85 28.60 -15.53 18.55
CA ILE A 85 29.52 -14.74 17.72
C ILE A 85 29.17 -13.27 17.83
N ILE A 86 30.16 -12.44 18.15
CA ILE A 86 30.02 -10.98 18.17
C ILE A 86 30.96 -10.38 17.12
N ASN A 87 30.39 -9.85 16.04
CA ASN A 87 31.12 -9.14 14.99
C ASN A 87 31.21 -7.65 15.34
N SER A 88 32.36 -7.23 15.86
CA SER A 88 32.57 -5.87 16.38
C SER A 88 33.48 -5.00 15.51
N SER A 89 34.17 -5.53 14.50
CA SER A 89 35.01 -4.68 13.65
C SER A 89 34.17 -3.73 12.80
N ALA A 90 34.53 -2.46 12.81
CA ALA A 90 33.96 -1.47 11.92
C ALA A 90 34.99 -0.41 11.52
N MET A 91 34.76 0.21 10.37
CA MET A 91 35.51 1.34 9.84
C MET A 91 34.54 2.37 9.28
N LEU A 92 34.81 3.67 9.48
CA LEU A 92 34.03 4.75 8.87
C LEU A 92 34.38 4.93 7.39
N HIS A 93 35.66 5.07 7.12
CA HIS A 93 36.29 5.23 5.80
C HIS A 93 37.79 4.95 5.97
N PRO A 94 38.55 4.54 4.94
CA PRO A 94 40.00 4.31 5.05
C PRO A 94 40.81 5.52 5.54
N SER A 95 40.31 6.74 5.33
CA SER A 95 40.92 7.98 5.85
C SER A 95 40.76 8.16 7.37
N GLY A 96 39.94 7.33 8.04
CA GLY A 96 39.63 7.45 9.46
C GLY A 96 38.53 8.47 9.81
N LYS A 97 37.94 9.15 8.80
CA LYS A 97 36.81 10.08 8.97
C LYS A 97 35.74 9.77 7.93
N GLY A 98 34.47 9.76 8.33
CA GLY A 98 33.34 9.60 7.41
C GLY A 98 33.17 10.79 6.47
N GLU A 99 32.71 10.52 5.25
CA GLU A 99 32.55 11.51 4.16
C GLU A 99 31.45 12.51 4.49
N THR A 100 31.75 13.79 4.71
CA THR A 100 30.69 14.78 5.02
C THR A 100 30.12 15.46 3.78
N SER A 101 30.76 15.26 2.62
CA SER A 101 30.29 15.78 1.34
C SER A 101 30.55 14.79 0.20
N LEU A 102 29.82 14.94 -0.92
CA LEU A 102 29.91 14.01 -2.05
C LEU A 102 31.32 13.97 -2.67
N ARG A 103 32.07 15.08 -2.61
CA ARG A 103 33.47 15.18 -3.07
C ARG A 103 34.46 14.32 -2.27
N ASP A 104 34.10 13.91 -1.04
CA ASP A 104 34.95 13.06 -0.21
C ASP A 104 34.76 11.56 -0.53
N VAL A 105 33.78 11.24 -1.39
CA VAL A 105 33.43 9.87 -1.76
C VAL A 105 34.44 9.34 -2.76
N SER A 106 35.01 8.17 -2.43
CA SER A 106 35.86 7.42 -3.36
C SER A 106 35.36 5.98 -3.50
N ALA A 107 35.43 5.52 -4.74
CA ALA A 107 35.60 4.14 -5.16
C ALA A 107 36.07 3.16 -4.07
N GLN A 108 37.38 3.23 -3.82
CA GLN A 108 38.11 2.35 -2.92
C GLN A 108 37.65 2.52 -1.47
N GLY A 109 37.23 3.74 -1.09
CA GLY A 109 36.66 4.04 0.20
C GLY A 109 35.39 3.25 0.47
N ILE A 110 34.43 3.29 -0.48
CA ILE A 110 33.18 2.55 -0.38
C ILE A 110 33.44 1.04 -0.37
N ILE A 111 34.31 0.51 -1.24
CA ILE A 111 34.72 -0.91 -1.25
C ILE A 111 35.23 -1.31 0.12
N SER A 112 36.26 -0.62 0.61
CA SER A 112 36.94 -1.03 1.83
C SER A 112 36.02 -1.00 3.06
N THR A 113 35.13 -0.01 3.13
CA THR A 113 34.13 0.11 4.20
C THR A 113 33.09 -0.99 4.13
N LEU A 114 32.55 -1.31 2.94
CA LEU A 114 31.62 -2.44 2.75
C LEU A 114 32.29 -3.79 3.04
N THR A 115 33.53 -3.98 2.59
CA THR A 115 34.29 -5.21 2.83
C THR A 115 34.45 -5.46 4.33
N THR A 116 34.84 -4.44 5.10
CA THR A 116 35.06 -4.58 6.55
C THR A 116 33.74 -4.70 7.32
N ASN A 117 32.76 -3.84 7.03
CA ASN A 117 31.56 -3.70 7.87
C ASN A 117 30.44 -4.67 7.49
N THR A 118 30.43 -5.21 6.27
CA THR A 118 29.33 -6.02 5.73
C THR A 118 29.81 -7.38 5.24
N VAL A 119 30.78 -7.41 4.32
CA VAL A 119 31.27 -8.68 3.72
C VAL A 119 31.94 -9.53 4.78
N GLY A 120 32.82 -8.95 5.61
CA GLY A 120 33.49 -9.62 6.72
C GLY A 120 32.52 -10.38 7.64
N PRO A 121 31.54 -9.70 8.28
CA PRO A 121 30.51 -10.36 9.09
C PRO A 121 29.70 -11.44 8.37
N LEU A 122 29.38 -11.25 7.08
CA LEU A 122 28.65 -12.24 6.28
C LEU A 122 29.51 -13.49 5.99
N VAL A 123 30.79 -13.31 5.67
CA VAL A 123 31.75 -14.41 5.47
C VAL A 123 32.07 -15.12 6.78
N MET A 124 32.14 -14.39 7.91
CA MET A 124 32.18 -14.99 9.25
C MET A 124 30.97 -15.92 9.45
N ALA A 125 29.76 -15.48 9.15
CA ALA A 125 28.56 -16.32 9.24
C ALA A 125 28.66 -17.56 8.34
N LYS A 126 29.12 -17.43 7.10
CA LYS A 126 29.33 -18.56 6.16
C LYS A 126 30.20 -19.68 6.75
N TYR A 127 31.33 -19.35 7.37
CA TYR A 127 32.26 -20.37 7.89
C TYR A 127 31.94 -20.85 9.30
N PHE A 128 31.28 -20.03 10.13
CA PHE A 128 30.99 -20.38 11.52
C PHE A 128 29.55 -20.87 11.75
N ALA A 129 28.60 -20.67 10.83
CA ALA A 129 27.24 -21.21 10.94
C ALA A 129 27.21 -22.72 11.23
N PRO A 130 28.04 -23.59 10.59
CA PRO A 130 28.08 -25.01 10.93
C PRO A 130 28.53 -25.32 12.37
N LEU A 131 29.31 -24.43 13.00
CA LEU A 131 29.72 -24.55 14.39
C LEU A 131 28.64 -24.05 15.35
N LEU A 132 27.91 -23.00 14.97
CA LEU A 132 26.74 -22.49 15.68
C LEU A 132 25.57 -23.46 15.67
N GLN A 133 25.38 -24.21 14.58
CA GLN A 133 24.36 -25.27 14.49
C GLN A 133 24.63 -26.44 15.47
N LYS A 134 25.89 -26.59 15.91
CA LYS A 134 26.33 -27.55 16.93
C LYS A 134 26.47 -26.91 18.31
N GLY A 135 26.14 -25.63 18.43
CA GLY A 135 26.12 -24.94 19.71
C GLY A 135 25.04 -25.52 20.62
N THR A 136 25.20 -25.23 21.90
CA THR A 136 24.30 -25.65 22.98
C THR A 136 23.27 -24.60 23.33
N GLY A 137 23.28 -23.44 22.65
CA GLY A 137 22.36 -22.36 22.97
C GLY A 137 22.64 -21.70 24.32
N ALA A 138 23.90 -21.73 24.76
CA ALA A 138 24.29 -21.32 26.12
C ALA A 138 24.25 -19.81 26.39
N PHE A 139 23.97 -18.99 25.37
CA PHE A 139 23.77 -17.54 25.47
C PHE A 139 22.38 -17.22 24.97
N GLY A 140 21.71 -16.22 25.56
CA GLY A 140 20.30 -15.96 25.31
C GLY A 140 19.38 -16.91 26.06
N GLN A 141 18.09 -16.82 25.76
CA GLN A 141 17.02 -17.56 26.42
C GLN A 141 16.65 -18.78 25.58
N GLN A 142 16.52 -19.93 26.23
CA GLN A 142 16.09 -21.16 25.58
C GLN A 142 14.60 -21.37 25.80
N SER A 143 13.88 -21.64 24.70
CA SER A 143 12.49 -22.05 24.81
C SER A 143 12.40 -23.45 25.46
N PRO A 144 11.40 -23.70 26.32
CA PRO A 144 11.12 -25.04 26.85
C PRO A 144 10.66 -26.01 25.74
N GLU A 145 10.10 -25.49 24.64
CA GLU A 145 9.79 -26.30 23.47
C GLU A 145 11.06 -26.60 22.67
N LYS A 146 11.46 -27.88 22.61
CA LYS A 146 12.64 -28.33 21.86
C LYS A 146 12.69 -27.84 20.42
N GLU A 147 11.55 -27.68 19.76
CA GLU A 147 11.47 -27.19 18.38
C GLU A 147 11.75 -25.69 18.25
N LYS A 148 11.64 -24.93 19.34
CA LYS A 148 11.91 -23.49 19.44
C LYS A 148 13.22 -23.19 20.18
N GLN A 149 14.02 -24.19 20.50
CA GLN A 149 15.37 -23.97 21.00
C GLN A 149 16.27 -23.47 19.88
N HIS A 150 17.20 -22.58 20.26
CA HIS A 150 18.21 -22.08 19.34
C HIS A 150 19.58 -22.65 19.74
N SER A 151 20.41 -22.99 18.77
CA SER A 151 21.72 -23.59 19.00
C SER A 151 22.82 -22.54 19.22
N GLY A 152 22.61 -21.30 18.78
CA GLY A 152 23.55 -20.20 19.02
C GLY A 152 23.04 -18.83 18.57
N ILE A 153 23.85 -17.80 18.77
CA ILE A 153 23.52 -16.40 18.46
C ILE A 153 24.63 -15.76 17.60
N ILE A 154 24.24 -15.02 16.56
CA ILE A 154 25.10 -14.12 15.79
C ILE A 154 24.68 -12.68 16.08
N VAL A 155 25.62 -11.89 16.60
CA VAL A 155 25.46 -10.47 16.88
C VAL A 155 26.31 -9.67 15.90
N ASN A 156 25.66 -8.79 15.15
CA ASN A 156 26.31 -7.87 14.23
C ASN A 156 26.24 -6.44 14.77
N MET A 157 27.40 -5.80 15.00
CA MET A 157 27.43 -4.43 15.48
C MET A 157 27.10 -3.43 14.37
N THR A 158 25.93 -2.81 14.47
CA THR A 158 25.42 -1.82 13.53
C THR A 158 25.43 -0.40 14.13
N ALA A 159 24.81 0.56 13.44
CA ALA A 159 24.63 1.92 13.92
C ALA A 159 23.25 2.47 13.51
N ARG A 160 22.69 3.38 14.32
CA ARG A 160 21.42 4.07 13.99
C ARG A 160 21.43 4.70 12.59
N VAL A 161 22.57 5.26 12.18
CA VAL A 161 22.78 5.85 10.84
C VAL A 161 22.66 4.87 9.67
N GLY A 162 22.58 3.56 9.94
CA GLY A 162 22.24 2.52 8.96
C GLY A 162 20.74 2.32 8.73
N SER A 163 19.86 3.02 9.48
CA SER A 163 18.43 3.13 9.16
C SER A 163 18.26 4.07 7.97
N ILE A 164 17.60 3.59 6.91
CA ILE A 164 17.26 4.42 5.75
C ILE A 164 16.15 5.42 6.11
N GLY A 165 15.19 5.00 6.95
CA GLY A 165 14.06 5.83 7.38
C GLY A 165 14.45 6.99 8.30
N ASP A 166 15.52 6.84 9.10
CA ASP A 166 16.02 7.88 10.01
C ASP A 166 17.05 8.83 9.34
N ASN A 167 17.20 8.79 8.01
CA ASN A 167 18.27 9.52 7.32
C ASN A 167 17.84 10.92 6.85
N ASP A 168 17.72 11.85 7.79
CA ASP A 168 17.36 13.27 7.48
C ASP A 168 18.58 14.17 7.24
N LEU A 169 19.79 13.73 7.65
CA LEU A 169 21.01 14.54 7.65
C LEU A 169 21.92 14.32 6.43
N GLY A 170 21.88 13.14 5.81
CA GLY A 170 22.83 12.74 4.77
C GLY A 170 24.26 12.49 5.27
N GLY A 171 25.23 12.51 4.34
CA GLY A 171 26.65 12.27 4.59
C GLY A 171 26.98 10.83 5.04
N TRP A 172 28.26 10.59 5.31
CA TRP A 172 28.89 9.31 5.69
C TRP A 172 28.48 8.18 4.75
N TYR A 173 28.55 8.44 3.45
CA TYR A 173 27.99 7.60 2.39
C TYR A 173 28.42 6.14 2.55
N SER A 174 29.72 5.85 2.59
CA SER A 174 30.21 4.47 2.69
C SER A 174 29.81 3.81 4.02
N TYR A 175 29.92 4.52 5.14
CA TYR A 175 29.56 3.97 6.45
C TYR A 175 28.07 3.63 6.55
N ARG A 176 27.18 4.56 6.20
CA ARG A 176 25.73 4.36 6.23
C ARG A 176 25.31 3.22 5.30
N MET A 177 25.79 3.23 4.06
CA MET A 177 25.54 2.16 3.09
C MET A 177 25.97 0.80 3.64
N SER A 178 27.16 0.72 4.25
CA SER A 178 27.64 -0.53 4.82
C SER A 178 26.82 -1.03 6.02
N LYS A 179 26.33 -0.13 6.88
CA LYS A 179 25.49 -0.52 8.02
C LYS A 179 24.07 -0.91 7.59
N ALA A 180 23.51 -0.23 6.60
CA ALA A 180 22.24 -0.62 5.98
C ALA A 180 22.37 -2.00 5.30
N ALA A 181 23.46 -2.23 4.56
CA ALA A 181 23.73 -3.52 3.93
C ALA A 181 23.95 -4.63 4.97
N LEU A 182 24.62 -4.35 6.09
CA LEU A 182 24.78 -5.30 7.21
C LEU A 182 23.43 -5.64 7.85
N ASN A 183 22.53 -4.67 8.01
CA ASN A 183 21.19 -4.92 8.55
C ASN A 183 20.39 -5.86 7.63
N MET A 184 20.43 -5.64 6.31
CA MET A 184 19.80 -6.53 5.34
C MET A 184 20.42 -7.93 5.33
N ALA A 185 21.76 -8.01 5.38
CA ALA A 185 22.47 -9.28 5.47
C ALA A 185 22.07 -10.06 6.74
N THR A 186 21.97 -9.37 7.88
CA THR A 186 21.54 -9.97 9.16
C THR A 186 20.10 -10.49 9.09
N ARG A 187 19.20 -9.74 8.43
CA ARG A 187 17.82 -10.19 8.22
C ARG A 187 17.78 -11.45 7.35
N ASN A 188 18.54 -11.50 6.26
CA ASN A 188 18.63 -12.70 5.42
C ASN A 188 19.16 -13.89 6.21
N LEU A 189 20.24 -13.71 6.99
CA LEU A 189 20.80 -14.74 7.87
C LEU A 189 19.77 -15.24 8.89
N SER A 190 19.00 -14.34 9.51
CA SER A 190 17.96 -14.74 10.49
C SER A 190 16.88 -15.64 9.87
N ILE A 191 16.56 -15.42 8.58
CA ILE A 191 15.56 -16.22 7.87
C ILE A 191 16.17 -17.55 7.44
N GLU A 192 17.39 -17.55 6.92
CA GLU A 192 18.06 -18.75 6.45
C GLU A 192 18.43 -19.69 7.61
N LEU A 193 19.12 -19.16 8.63
CA LEU A 193 19.58 -19.92 9.79
C LEU A 193 18.48 -20.13 10.85
N GLY A 194 17.33 -19.46 10.71
CA GLY A 194 16.11 -19.75 11.46
C GLY A 194 15.32 -20.95 10.90
N ARG A 195 15.67 -21.45 9.71
CA ARG A 195 15.12 -22.68 9.13
C ARG A 195 15.91 -23.89 9.61
N GLY A 196 15.26 -25.05 9.74
CA GLY A 196 15.94 -26.30 10.12
C GLY A 196 15.56 -26.78 11.52
N ARG A 197 16.33 -27.75 12.03
CA ARG A 197 16.22 -28.27 13.41
C ARG A 197 17.09 -27.47 14.39
N SER A 198 18.30 -27.09 13.98
CA SER A 198 19.19 -26.21 14.76
C SER A 198 19.02 -24.77 14.32
N LYS A 199 18.22 -24.00 15.06
CA LYS A 199 17.90 -22.61 14.75
C LYS A 199 18.96 -21.67 15.33
N ILE A 200 19.33 -20.60 14.63
CA ILE A 200 20.30 -19.59 15.10
C ILE A 200 19.62 -18.23 15.15
N VAL A 201 19.77 -17.53 16.28
CA VAL A 201 19.30 -16.14 16.40
C VAL A 201 20.32 -15.22 15.75
N CYS A 202 19.88 -14.36 14.83
CA CYS A 202 20.72 -13.38 14.18
C CYS A 202 20.18 -11.97 14.47
N VAL A 203 20.99 -11.12 15.10
CA VAL A 203 20.56 -9.79 15.57
C VAL A 203 21.54 -8.70 15.15
N SER A 204 20.99 -7.53 14.82
CA SER A 204 21.75 -6.29 14.63
C SER A 204 21.61 -5.43 15.88
N LEU A 205 22.71 -5.06 16.52
CA LEU A 205 22.67 -4.23 17.73
C LEU A 205 23.38 -2.89 17.49
N HIS A 206 22.78 -1.81 18.01
CA HIS A 206 23.38 -0.47 18.01
C HIS A 206 23.98 -0.18 19.40
N PRO A 207 25.28 0.15 19.50
CA PRO A 207 25.95 0.32 20.78
C PRO A 207 25.75 1.71 21.42
N GLY A 208 24.97 2.61 20.83
CA GLY A 208 25.01 4.03 21.17
C GLY A 208 26.28 4.72 20.62
N THR A 209 26.51 5.96 21.06
CA THR A 209 27.76 6.69 20.74
C THR A 209 28.78 6.38 21.84
N VAL A 210 29.71 5.47 21.54
CA VAL A 210 30.66 4.93 22.52
C VAL A 210 32.02 5.56 22.37
N ASP A 211 32.65 5.98 23.48
CA ASP A 211 34.02 6.49 23.52
C ASP A 211 35.02 5.43 23.06
N THR A 212 35.30 5.47 21.76
CA THR A 212 36.21 4.59 21.04
C THR A 212 36.98 5.40 20.01
N ASP A 213 38.11 4.87 19.53
CA ASP A 213 38.91 5.50 18.47
C ASP A 213 38.09 5.81 17.21
N LEU A 214 37.06 5.01 16.90
CA LEU A 214 36.17 5.23 15.75
C LEU A 214 35.28 6.47 15.93
N SER A 215 34.79 6.72 17.15
CA SER A 215 33.93 7.86 17.48
C SER A 215 34.68 9.16 17.78
N ARG A 216 35.99 9.06 18.12
CA ARG A 216 36.81 10.17 18.63
C ARG A 216 36.74 11.46 17.79
N PRO A 217 36.73 11.41 16.44
CA PRO A 217 36.61 12.63 15.64
C PRO A 217 35.32 13.43 15.85
N TYR A 218 34.28 12.86 16.48
CA TYR A 218 32.94 13.44 16.59
C TYR A 218 32.51 13.80 18.01
N HIS A 219 33.34 13.53 19.02
CA HIS A 219 33.01 13.80 20.44
C HIS A 219 32.61 15.24 20.72
N ARG A 220 33.18 16.20 19.99
CA ARG A 220 32.90 17.64 20.18
C ARG A 220 31.43 18.00 19.98
N ASN A 221 30.70 17.24 19.15
CA ASN A 221 29.30 17.51 18.80
C ASN A 221 28.33 16.59 19.56
N VAL A 222 28.83 15.77 20.49
CA VAL A 222 28.02 14.82 21.28
C VAL A 222 27.84 15.40 22.68
N PRO A 223 26.59 15.56 23.17
CA PRO A 223 26.33 15.94 24.56
C PRO A 223 27.06 14.99 25.52
N LYS A 224 27.64 15.51 26.61
CA LYS A 224 28.48 14.72 27.54
C LYS A 224 27.73 13.51 28.15
N ASP A 225 26.42 13.65 28.35
CA ASP A 225 25.52 12.60 28.85
C ASP A 225 25.19 11.51 27.81
N LYS A 226 25.51 11.73 26.53
CA LYS A 226 25.25 10.81 25.40
C LYS A 226 26.51 10.16 24.82
N LEU A 227 27.66 10.37 25.44
CA LEU A 227 28.91 9.68 25.13
C LEU A 227 29.14 8.58 26.17
N PHE A 228 28.92 7.32 25.78
CA PHE A 228 28.96 6.18 26.69
C PHE A 228 30.35 5.56 26.79
N SER A 229 30.69 4.99 27.95
CA SER A 229 31.89 4.15 28.06
C SER A 229 31.68 2.81 27.32
N PRO A 230 32.77 2.17 26.84
CA PRO A 230 32.71 0.81 26.32
C PRO A 230 32.07 -0.17 27.31
N GLU A 231 32.39 -0.05 28.60
CA GLU A 231 31.85 -0.87 29.69
C GLU A 231 30.34 -0.82 29.77
N TYR A 232 29.80 0.39 29.85
CA TYR A 232 28.36 0.62 29.97
C TYR A 232 27.64 0.10 28.72
N SER A 233 28.21 0.37 27.54
CA SER A 233 27.61 -0.05 26.28
C SER A 233 27.59 -1.57 26.15
N VAL A 234 28.69 -2.26 26.47
CA VAL A 234 28.76 -3.73 26.45
C VAL A 234 27.84 -4.35 27.49
N GLN A 235 27.73 -3.80 28.69
CA GLN A 235 26.76 -4.25 29.69
C GLN A 235 25.33 -4.20 29.13
N CYS A 236 24.93 -3.07 28.54
CA CYS A 236 23.60 -2.92 27.95
C CYS A 236 23.36 -3.90 26.79
N LEU A 237 24.36 -4.06 25.92
CA LEU A 237 24.28 -4.98 24.78
C LEU A 237 24.20 -6.43 25.24
N MET A 238 24.96 -6.83 26.25
CA MET A 238 24.92 -8.17 26.81
C MET A 238 23.58 -8.46 27.49
N ASN A 239 23.00 -7.49 28.20
CA ASN A 239 21.65 -7.62 28.74
C ASN A 239 20.63 -7.93 27.64
N ILE A 240 20.76 -7.29 26.46
CA ILE A 240 19.89 -7.61 25.31
C ILE A 240 20.19 -9.02 24.80
N ILE A 241 21.46 -9.36 24.56
CA ILE A 241 21.87 -10.68 24.05
C ILE A 241 21.35 -11.81 24.95
N ASP A 242 21.40 -11.60 26.27
CA ASP A 242 20.93 -12.56 27.26
C ASP A 242 19.40 -12.78 27.25
N THR A 243 18.64 -11.86 26.64
CA THR A 243 17.17 -11.97 26.49
C THR A 243 16.72 -12.51 25.14
N LEU A 244 17.65 -12.75 24.20
CA LEU A 244 17.28 -13.17 22.85
C LEU A 244 16.82 -14.63 22.84
N ASN A 245 15.70 -14.90 22.17
CA ASN A 245 15.19 -16.24 21.88
C ASN A 245 14.74 -16.33 20.40
N ILE A 246 14.20 -17.49 19.99
CA ILE A 246 13.74 -17.70 18.62
C ILE A 246 12.35 -17.13 18.33
N ASP A 247 11.57 -16.84 19.37
CA ASP A 247 10.18 -16.49 19.21
C ASP A 247 10.08 -15.13 18.53
N LYS A 248 9.40 -15.12 17.38
CA LYS A 248 9.07 -13.87 16.70
C LYS A 248 8.01 -13.16 17.52
N THR A 249 8.33 -11.91 17.89
CA THR A 249 7.48 -10.88 18.52
C THR A 249 7.03 -11.17 19.95
N ALA A 250 7.29 -10.20 20.82
CA ALA A 250 6.57 -10.04 22.07
C ALA A 250 5.06 -10.03 21.74
N PHE A 251 4.29 -10.82 22.47
CA PHE A 251 2.84 -10.90 22.30
C PHE A 251 2.22 -9.54 22.67
N PRO A 252 1.33 -8.93 21.87
CA PRO A 252 0.60 -7.74 22.30
C PRO A 252 -0.32 -8.11 23.45
N TRP A 253 -0.06 -7.61 24.67
CA TRP A 253 -0.93 -7.87 25.82
C TRP A 253 -2.12 -6.93 25.90
N PHE A 254 -2.18 -5.90 25.04
CA PHE A 254 -3.13 -4.80 25.16
C PHE A 254 -3.86 -4.50 23.86
N GLY A 255 -5.17 -4.27 23.98
CA GLY A 255 -5.96 -3.56 22.99
C GLY A 255 -6.74 -2.40 23.63
N MET A 256 -6.85 -1.26 22.95
CA MET A 256 -7.42 -0.02 23.46
C MET A 256 -8.42 0.64 22.50
N ASP A 257 -9.68 0.74 22.92
CA ASP A 257 -10.65 1.63 22.28
C ASP A 257 -10.70 2.98 23.01
N ILE A 258 -10.29 4.04 22.31
CA ILE A 258 -10.29 5.40 22.83
C ILE A 258 -11.55 6.13 22.33
N GLY A 259 -12.69 5.86 22.98
CA GLY A 259 -13.96 6.50 22.67
C GLY A 259 -14.07 7.97 23.11
N GLY A 260 -15.17 8.63 22.74
CA GLY A 260 -15.38 10.06 23.07
C GLY A 260 -15.53 10.34 24.56
N THR A 261 -16.15 9.43 25.32
CA THR A 261 -16.40 9.59 26.77
C THR A 261 -15.56 8.64 27.63
N LEU A 262 -15.37 7.40 27.17
CA LEU A 262 -14.66 6.35 27.88
C LEU A 262 -13.58 5.73 26.99
N VAL A 263 -12.41 5.51 27.59
CA VAL A 263 -11.39 4.60 27.08
C VAL A 263 -11.65 3.23 27.66
N LYS A 264 -11.51 2.20 26.83
CA LYS A 264 -11.58 0.82 27.26
C LYS A 264 -10.31 0.09 26.83
N LEU A 265 -9.76 -0.67 27.76
CA LEU A 265 -8.50 -1.37 27.65
C LEU A 265 -8.77 -2.85 27.94
N VAL A 266 -8.46 -3.70 26.97
CA VAL A 266 -8.44 -5.15 27.11
C VAL A 266 -7.01 -5.56 27.43
N TYR A 267 -6.83 -6.39 28.45
CA TYR A 267 -5.53 -6.91 28.86
C TYR A 267 -5.56 -8.44 28.91
N PHE A 268 -4.70 -9.10 28.13
CA PHE A 268 -4.50 -10.55 28.25
C PHE A 268 -3.41 -10.85 29.28
N GLU A 269 -3.81 -11.49 30.39
CA GLU A 269 -2.92 -11.96 31.43
C GLU A 269 -2.56 -13.43 31.17
N PRO A 270 -1.34 -13.76 30.71
CA PRO A 270 -0.93 -15.15 30.58
C PRO A 270 -0.89 -15.83 31.95
N LYS A 271 -1.50 -17.01 32.05
CA LYS A 271 -1.52 -17.88 33.25
C LYS A 271 -0.61 -19.09 33.10
N ASP A 272 -0.14 -19.33 31.87
CA ASP A 272 0.76 -20.41 31.50
C ASP A 272 2.24 -20.00 31.54
N ILE A 273 2.57 -18.95 32.31
CA ILE A 273 3.94 -18.46 32.44
C ILE A 273 4.77 -19.50 33.18
N THR A 274 5.83 -19.98 32.53
CA THR A 274 6.78 -20.91 33.12
C THR A 274 7.69 -20.22 34.13
N ALA A 275 8.28 -20.98 35.06
CA ALA A 275 9.23 -20.43 36.03
C ALA A 275 10.47 -19.81 35.35
N GLU A 276 10.84 -20.31 34.17
CA GLU A 276 11.88 -19.72 33.33
C GLU A 276 11.42 -18.37 32.73
N GLU A 277 10.24 -18.32 32.11
CA GLU A 277 9.68 -17.07 31.55
C GLU A 277 9.49 -15.99 32.64
N GLU A 278 9.08 -16.37 33.85
CA GLU A 278 8.95 -15.45 34.97
C GLU A 278 10.32 -14.92 35.43
N GLN A 279 11.43 -15.64 35.26
CA GLN A 279 12.77 -15.09 35.56
C GLN A 279 13.26 -14.15 34.45
N GLU A 280 12.86 -14.42 33.21
CA GLU A 280 13.23 -13.73 31.98
C GLU A 280 12.44 -12.44 31.73
N GLU A 281 11.26 -12.33 32.33
CA GLU A 281 10.38 -11.18 32.24
C GLU A 281 11.00 -9.95 32.94
N VAL A 282 11.15 -8.85 32.19
CA VAL A 282 11.67 -7.56 32.68
C VAL A 282 10.88 -7.13 33.92
N GLU A 283 11.55 -6.62 34.96
CA GLU A 283 10.89 -6.21 36.22
C GLU A 283 9.72 -5.24 36.01
N ASN A 284 9.78 -4.41 34.95
CA ASN A 284 8.68 -3.54 34.54
C ASN A 284 7.43 -4.31 34.04
N LEU A 285 7.60 -5.38 33.26
CA LEU A 285 6.50 -6.27 32.82
C LEU A 285 5.81 -6.91 34.03
N LYS A 286 6.59 -7.44 34.99
CA LYS A 286 6.08 -7.99 36.25
C LYS A 286 5.33 -6.94 37.06
N SER A 287 5.90 -5.75 37.17
CA SER A 287 5.30 -4.62 37.90
C SER A 287 3.96 -4.21 37.29
N ILE A 288 3.87 -4.17 35.95
CA ILE A 288 2.64 -3.81 35.23
C ILE A 288 1.60 -4.92 35.32
N ARG A 289 1.97 -6.19 35.09
CA ARG A 289 1.07 -7.33 35.31
C ARG A 289 0.53 -7.33 36.74
N ARG A 290 1.41 -7.21 37.73
CA ARG A 290 1.03 -7.16 39.14
C ARG A 290 0.11 -5.97 39.41
N TYR A 291 0.43 -4.79 38.91
CA TYR A 291 -0.41 -3.60 39.06
C TYR A 291 -1.81 -3.81 38.49
N LEU A 292 -1.94 -4.38 37.28
CA LEU A 292 -3.23 -4.62 36.64
C LEU A 292 -4.04 -5.71 37.35
N THR A 293 -3.39 -6.76 37.82
CA THR A 293 -4.06 -7.94 38.39
C THR A 293 -4.37 -7.81 39.88
N SER A 294 -3.52 -7.13 40.65
CA SER A 294 -3.70 -6.94 42.10
C SER A 294 -4.65 -5.79 42.45
N ASN A 295 -4.99 -4.92 41.49
CA ASN A 295 -5.87 -3.78 41.72
C ASN A 295 -7.14 -3.90 40.88
N THR A 296 -8.26 -3.44 41.44
CA THR A 296 -9.54 -3.29 40.73
C THR A 296 -9.84 -1.83 40.39
N ALA A 297 -9.12 -0.89 41.00
CA ALA A 297 -9.18 0.53 40.72
C ALA A 297 -7.79 1.08 40.39
N TYR A 298 -7.70 1.94 39.38
CA TYR A 298 -6.45 2.54 38.90
C TYR A 298 -6.52 4.07 38.98
N GLY A 299 -5.65 4.64 39.82
CA GLY A 299 -5.73 6.06 40.13
C GLY A 299 -7.07 6.43 40.78
N LYS A 300 -7.67 7.54 40.37
CA LYS A 300 -8.97 8.00 40.89
C LYS A 300 -10.18 7.57 40.05
N THR A 301 -9.96 7.16 38.80
CA THR A 301 -11.03 7.05 37.79
C THR A 301 -10.99 5.77 36.96
N GLY A 302 -9.90 5.00 37.00
CA GLY A 302 -9.81 3.73 36.29
C GLY A 302 -10.43 2.60 37.08
N VAL A 303 -11.17 1.72 36.41
CA VAL A 303 -11.88 0.59 37.01
C VAL A 303 -11.66 -0.65 36.15
N ARG A 304 -11.39 -1.79 36.80
CA ARG A 304 -11.41 -3.12 36.18
C ARG A 304 -12.75 -3.79 36.47
N ASP A 305 -13.48 -4.14 35.42
CA ASP A 305 -14.77 -4.81 35.52
C ASP A 305 -14.54 -6.32 35.72
N VAL A 306 -14.16 -6.69 36.96
CA VAL A 306 -13.76 -8.09 37.32
C VAL A 306 -14.85 -9.11 37.01
N HIS A 307 -16.12 -8.70 37.06
CA HIS A 307 -17.25 -9.56 36.75
C HIS A 307 -17.32 -10.00 35.28
N LEU A 308 -16.61 -9.31 34.37
CA LEU A 308 -16.51 -9.64 32.94
C LEU A 308 -15.24 -10.45 32.61
N GLU A 309 -14.41 -10.83 33.59
CA GLU A 309 -13.19 -11.58 33.31
C GLU A 309 -13.47 -12.90 32.56
N LEU A 310 -12.84 -13.11 31.40
CA LEU A 310 -12.81 -14.41 30.73
C LEU A 310 -11.62 -15.22 31.24
N ARG A 311 -11.87 -16.42 31.74
CA ARG A 311 -10.84 -17.24 32.40
C ARG A 311 -10.41 -18.41 31.55
N ASN A 312 -9.14 -18.77 31.66
CA ASN A 312 -8.55 -19.92 30.95
C ASN A 312 -8.77 -19.88 29.43
N LEU A 313 -8.73 -18.68 28.85
CA LEU A 313 -8.90 -18.46 27.43
C LEU A 313 -7.57 -18.73 26.71
N THR A 314 -7.62 -19.47 25.60
CA THR A 314 -6.46 -19.70 24.75
C THR A 314 -6.46 -18.69 23.60
N ILE A 315 -5.52 -17.74 23.62
CA ILE A 315 -5.30 -16.75 22.54
C ILE A 315 -3.91 -16.97 21.95
N CYS A 316 -3.83 -17.14 20.63
CA CYS A 316 -2.56 -17.25 19.90
C CYS A 316 -1.57 -18.29 20.50
N GLY A 317 -2.11 -19.40 21.00
CA GLY A 317 -1.32 -20.50 21.60
C GLY A 317 -0.93 -20.30 23.06
N ARG A 318 -1.29 -19.19 23.70
CA ARG A 318 -1.11 -18.91 25.13
C ARG A 318 -2.42 -19.06 25.88
N THR A 319 -2.38 -19.60 27.09
CA THR A 319 -3.54 -19.73 27.98
C THR A 319 -3.48 -18.71 29.10
N GLY A 320 -4.55 -17.95 29.28
CA GLY A 320 -4.58 -16.82 30.20
C GLY A 320 -5.98 -16.32 30.51
N ASN A 321 -6.04 -15.20 31.22
CA ASN A 321 -7.29 -14.51 31.53
C ASN A 321 -7.38 -13.22 30.73
N LEU A 322 -8.55 -12.89 30.22
CA LEU A 322 -8.83 -11.63 29.56
C LEU A 322 -9.49 -10.67 30.54
N HIS A 323 -8.83 -9.54 30.78
CA HIS A 323 -9.26 -8.50 31.70
C HIS A 323 -9.82 -7.29 30.96
N PHE A 324 -10.83 -6.69 31.57
CA PHE A 324 -11.61 -5.60 31.00
C PHE A 324 -11.48 -4.35 31.89
N ILE A 325 -10.84 -3.31 31.37
CA ILE A 325 -10.49 -2.09 32.11
C ILE A 325 -11.07 -0.88 31.39
N ARG A 326 -11.52 0.11 32.15
CA ARG A 326 -12.06 1.36 31.60
C ARG A 326 -11.68 2.56 32.43
N PHE A 327 -11.61 3.72 31.78
CA PHE A 327 -11.46 5.01 32.43
C PHE A 327 -12.01 6.15 31.55
N PRO A 328 -12.35 7.32 32.11
CA PRO A 328 -12.82 8.47 31.34
C PRO A 328 -11.78 8.96 30.33
N THR A 329 -12.19 9.29 29.10
CA THR A 329 -11.29 9.83 28.05
C THR A 329 -10.64 11.15 28.47
N VAL A 330 -11.28 11.94 29.32
CA VAL A 330 -10.67 13.15 29.90
C VAL A 330 -9.41 12.86 30.73
N ALA A 331 -9.25 11.63 31.23
CA ALA A 331 -8.08 11.19 31.97
C ALA A 331 -6.96 10.61 31.07
N MET A 332 -7.08 10.67 29.73
CA MET A 332 -6.13 10.08 28.79
C MET A 332 -4.69 10.57 29.00
N HIS A 333 -4.48 11.87 29.21
CA HIS A 333 -3.13 12.40 29.48
C HIS A 333 -2.48 11.80 30.73
N ARG A 334 -3.26 11.48 31.78
CA ARG A 334 -2.75 10.82 32.98
C ARG A 334 -2.35 9.38 32.69
N PHE A 335 -3.11 8.68 31.85
CA PHE A 335 -2.75 7.33 31.42
C PHE A 335 -1.45 7.35 30.58
N ILE A 336 -1.32 8.27 29.63
CA ILE A 336 -0.10 8.38 28.80
C ILE A 336 1.12 8.71 29.67
N GLN A 337 0.97 9.62 30.63
CA GLN A 337 2.01 9.94 31.60
C GLN A 337 2.39 8.72 32.45
N MET A 338 1.39 7.97 32.94
CA MET A 338 1.63 6.71 33.65
C MET A 338 2.38 5.70 32.75
N GLY A 339 2.03 5.61 31.47
CA GLY A 339 2.71 4.77 30.49
C GLY A 339 4.19 5.15 30.34
N ARG A 340 4.51 6.45 30.32
CA ARG A 340 5.89 6.95 30.34
C ARG A 340 6.62 6.56 31.63
N ASP A 341 6.02 6.85 32.79
CA ASP A 341 6.63 6.63 34.11
C ASP A 341 6.83 5.14 34.43
N LYS A 342 5.98 4.28 33.86
CA LYS A 342 6.07 2.82 33.94
C LYS A 342 6.86 2.20 32.77
N HIS A 343 7.43 3.02 31.87
CA HIS A 343 8.20 2.60 30.71
C HIS A 343 7.47 1.61 29.78
N PHE A 344 6.23 1.89 29.42
CA PHE A 344 5.43 1.02 28.52
C PHE A 344 6.11 0.78 27.16
N SER A 345 6.93 1.72 26.67
CA SER A 345 7.73 1.54 25.45
C SER A 345 8.77 0.42 25.53
N SER A 346 9.12 -0.03 26.73
CA SER A 346 9.96 -1.23 26.94
C SER A 346 9.21 -2.55 26.74
N LEU A 347 7.87 -2.52 26.76
CA LEU A 347 7.00 -3.67 26.52
C LEU A 347 6.77 -3.89 25.03
N HIS A 348 6.42 -2.79 24.35
CA HIS A 348 6.06 -2.73 22.95
C HIS A 348 6.32 -1.35 22.41
N THR A 349 6.86 -1.26 21.20
CA THR A 349 6.99 0.02 20.49
C THR A 349 5.68 0.47 19.88
N THR A 350 4.73 -0.46 19.70
CA THR A 350 3.47 -0.23 19.00
C THR A 350 2.30 -0.77 19.81
N LEU A 351 1.27 0.04 20.00
CA LEU A 351 0.03 -0.31 20.69
C LEU A 351 -1.12 -0.28 19.69
N CYS A 352 -1.88 -1.37 19.59
CA CYS A 352 -3.13 -1.38 18.84
C CYS A 352 -4.17 -0.49 19.52
N ALA A 353 -4.79 0.41 18.75
CA ALA A 353 -5.83 1.27 19.25
C ALA A 353 -6.88 1.60 18.20
N THR A 354 -8.12 1.77 18.64
CA THR A 354 -9.27 2.14 17.81
C THR A 354 -10.08 3.27 18.44
N GLY A 355 -11.21 3.62 17.81
CA GLY A 355 -12.05 4.74 18.21
C GLY A 355 -11.47 6.10 17.80
N GLY A 356 -12.31 7.13 17.81
CA GLY A 356 -11.91 8.49 17.40
C GLY A 356 -10.70 9.07 18.18
N GLY A 357 -10.48 8.60 19.40
CA GLY A 357 -9.35 8.99 20.23
C GLY A 357 -8.01 8.43 19.77
N ALA A 358 -7.97 7.28 19.06
CA ALA A 358 -6.72 6.75 18.50
C ALA A 358 -6.10 7.72 17.48
N TYR A 359 -6.94 8.45 16.73
CA TYR A 359 -6.49 9.53 15.85
C TYR A 359 -6.16 10.81 16.62
N LYS A 360 -7.01 11.19 17.58
CA LYS A 360 -6.85 12.43 18.35
C LYS A 360 -5.57 12.46 19.19
N PHE A 361 -5.23 11.36 19.85
CA PHE A 361 -4.14 11.27 20.82
C PHE A 361 -2.85 10.65 20.25
N GLU A 362 -2.77 10.35 18.95
CA GLU A 362 -1.60 9.71 18.32
C GLU A 362 -0.29 10.44 18.64
N ASN A 363 -0.27 11.76 18.47
CA ASN A 363 0.92 12.56 18.74
C ASN A 363 1.28 12.58 20.22
N ASP A 364 0.29 12.52 21.12
CA ASP A 364 0.54 12.50 22.57
C ASP A 364 1.20 11.17 22.98
N PHE A 365 0.72 10.04 22.46
CA PHE A 365 1.38 8.74 22.68
C PHE A 365 2.82 8.73 22.16
N ARG A 366 3.04 9.23 20.93
CA ARG A 366 4.37 9.26 20.31
C ARG A 366 5.33 10.18 21.08
N THR A 367 4.89 11.38 21.45
CA THR A 367 5.78 12.39 22.07
C THR A 367 5.96 12.22 23.57
N MET A 368 4.93 11.79 24.29
CA MET A 368 4.97 11.71 25.76
C MET A 368 5.40 10.34 26.27
N ALA A 369 5.03 9.25 25.57
CA ALA A 369 5.27 7.88 26.03
C ALA A 369 6.20 7.06 25.12
N ASP A 370 6.68 7.63 24.02
CA ASP A 370 7.52 6.93 23.02
C ASP A 370 6.85 5.65 22.50
N LEU A 371 5.53 5.73 22.28
CA LEU A 371 4.68 4.64 21.80
C LEU A 371 4.04 5.03 20.47
N GLU A 372 4.10 4.15 19.48
CA GLU A 372 3.35 4.29 18.24
C GLU A 372 1.97 3.67 18.38
N LEU A 373 0.94 4.30 17.82
CA LEU A 373 -0.40 3.70 17.75
C LEU A 373 -0.63 3.03 16.38
N LEU A 374 -0.93 1.74 16.39
CA LEU A 374 -1.53 1.05 15.25
C LEU A 374 -3.03 1.30 15.25
N LYS A 375 -3.44 2.34 14.52
CA LYS A 375 -4.84 2.79 14.43
C LYS A 375 -5.68 1.81 13.61
N LEU A 376 -6.78 1.32 14.19
CA LEU A 376 -7.77 0.47 13.54
C LEU A 376 -9.13 1.20 13.41
N ASP A 377 -10.03 0.67 12.58
CA ASP A 377 -11.39 1.19 12.45
C ASP A 377 -12.27 0.70 13.61
N GLU A 378 -13.10 1.60 14.17
CA GLU A 378 -13.94 1.33 15.33
C GLU A 378 -15.00 0.26 15.04
N LEU A 379 -15.64 0.31 13.87
CA LEU A 379 -16.76 -0.58 13.56
C LEU A 379 -16.27 -1.97 13.14
N ASP A 380 -15.13 -2.05 12.45
CA ASP A 380 -14.46 -3.32 12.16
C ASP A 380 -14.10 -4.06 13.46
N CYS A 381 -13.48 -3.33 14.40
CA CYS A 381 -13.07 -3.89 15.69
C CYS A 381 -14.30 -4.38 16.49
N LEU A 382 -15.40 -3.64 16.44
CA LEU A 382 -16.63 -3.97 17.14
C LEU A 382 -17.22 -5.30 16.69
N ILE A 383 -17.35 -5.47 15.37
CA ILE A 383 -17.96 -6.67 14.79
C ILE A 383 -17.07 -7.89 15.03
N GLN A 384 -15.77 -7.76 14.79
CA GLN A 384 -14.85 -8.89 14.98
C GLN A 384 -14.72 -9.28 16.45
N GLY A 385 -14.69 -8.30 17.34
CA GLY A 385 -14.73 -8.51 18.79
C GLY A 385 -15.98 -9.24 19.25
N LEU A 386 -17.15 -8.80 18.77
CA LEU A 386 -18.45 -9.43 19.04
C LEU A 386 -18.43 -10.91 18.67
N LEU A 387 -18.06 -11.19 17.42
CA LEU A 387 -18.03 -12.55 16.88
C LEU A 387 -17.05 -13.43 17.64
N TYR A 388 -15.91 -12.87 18.04
CA TYR A 388 -14.92 -13.61 18.81
C TYR A 388 -15.45 -13.96 20.21
N ILE A 389 -15.98 -13.00 20.96
CA ILE A 389 -16.46 -13.24 22.33
C ILE A 389 -17.63 -14.21 22.35
N ASP A 390 -18.56 -14.08 21.40
CA ASP A 390 -19.64 -15.04 21.28
C ASP A 390 -19.12 -16.45 20.97
N SER A 391 -18.10 -16.58 20.10
CA SER A 391 -17.52 -17.89 19.75
C SER A 391 -16.81 -18.59 20.91
N VAL A 392 -16.22 -17.82 21.83
CA VAL A 392 -15.55 -18.38 23.03
C VAL A 392 -16.52 -18.50 24.21
N GLY A 393 -17.65 -17.80 24.14
CA GLY A 393 -18.64 -17.69 25.20
C GLY A 393 -18.12 -16.97 26.45
N PHE A 394 -18.96 -16.93 27.48
CA PHE A 394 -18.66 -16.33 28.77
C PHE A 394 -18.50 -17.41 29.85
N ASN A 395 -17.27 -17.89 30.04
CA ASN A 395 -16.91 -18.89 31.07
C ASN A 395 -17.84 -20.13 31.09
N GLY A 396 -18.26 -20.61 29.91
CA GLY A 396 -19.18 -21.75 29.76
C GLY A 396 -20.66 -21.38 29.64
N HIS A 397 -20.99 -20.09 29.67
CA HIS A 397 -22.33 -19.57 29.40
C HIS A 397 -22.38 -18.85 28.04
N PRO A 398 -23.54 -18.81 27.35
CA PRO A 398 -23.69 -18.00 26.15
C PRO A 398 -23.45 -16.52 26.43
N GLU A 399 -22.75 -15.85 25.52
CA GLU A 399 -22.47 -14.42 25.61
C GLU A 399 -23.73 -13.56 25.40
N CYS A 400 -24.61 -14.02 24.51
CA CYS A 400 -25.80 -13.28 24.15
C CYS A 400 -27.02 -13.67 25.01
N TYR A 401 -27.89 -12.71 25.26
CA TYR A 401 -29.15 -12.92 25.98
C TYR A 401 -30.28 -12.04 25.44
N TYR A 402 -31.52 -12.40 25.78
CA TYR A 402 -32.72 -11.61 25.51
C TYR A 402 -33.68 -11.60 26.71
N PHE A 403 -34.69 -10.73 26.70
CA PHE A 403 -35.77 -10.76 27.69
C PHE A 403 -37.00 -11.44 27.11
N GLU A 404 -37.44 -12.52 27.76
CA GLU A 404 -38.70 -13.20 27.47
C GLU A 404 -39.85 -12.44 28.13
N ASN A 405 -40.96 -12.25 27.41
CA ASN A 405 -42.14 -11.50 27.84
C ASN A 405 -41.84 -10.06 28.32
N PRO A 406 -41.15 -9.21 27.53
CA PRO A 406 -40.76 -7.87 27.98
C PRO A 406 -41.96 -6.92 28.19
N SER A 407 -43.14 -7.23 27.64
CA SER A 407 -44.38 -6.49 27.86
C SER A 407 -45.09 -6.79 29.17
N ASP A 408 -44.72 -7.86 29.86
CA ASP A 408 -45.25 -8.18 31.19
C ASP A 408 -44.17 -7.93 32.24
N THR A 409 -44.31 -6.81 32.97
CA THR A 409 -43.33 -6.42 33.99
C THR A 409 -43.22 -7.41 35.15
N GLN A 410 -44.22 -8.28 35.38
CA GLN A 410 -44.17 -9.33 36.40
C GLN A 410 -43.49 -10.61 35.91
N ASN A 411 -43.56 -10.91 34.60
CA ASN A 411 -43.04 -12.14 33.98
C ASN A 411 -41.85 -11.93 33.04
N CYS A 412 -41.23 -10.74 33.04
CA CYS A 412 -40.06 -10.40 32.23
C CYS A 412 -38.78 -11.09 32.75
N ILE A 413 -38.29 -12.11 32.04
CA ILE A 413 -37.17 -12.97 32.47
C ILE A 413 -35.99 -12.89 31.48
N LYS A 414 -34.77 -12.74 31.98
CA LYS A 414 -33.53 -12.80 31.17
C LYS A 414 -33.27 -14.26 30.75
N ARG A 415 -33.09 -14.50 29.45
CA ARG A 415 -32.81 -15.83 28.87
C ARG A 415 -31.52 -15.79 28.04
N PRO A 416 -30.60 -16.74 28.24
CA PRO A 416 -29.42 -16.86 27.37
C PRO A 416 -29.82 -17.33 25.97
N CYS A 417 -29.07 -16.92 24.95
CA CYS A 417 -29.20 -17.41 23.59
C CYS A 417 -27.85 -17.51 22.90
N CYS A 418 -27.65 -18.56 22.11
CA CYS A 418 -26.48 -18.69 21.24
C CYS A 418 -26.72 -17.93 19.93
N LEU A 419 -25.69 -17.27 19.40
CA LEU A 419 -25.76 -16.57 18.12
C LEU A 419 -25.44 -17.48 16.92
N ASP A 420 -25.80 -18.76 16.99
CA ASP A 420 -25.65 -19.68 15.87
C ASP A 420 -26.44 -19.13 14.65
N ASN A 421 -25.74 -18.96 13.52
CA ASN A 421 -26.24 -18.28 12.32
C ASN A 421 -26.65 -16.80 12.54
N LEU A 422 -25.81 -16.02 13.23
CA LEU A 422 -26.03 -14.60 13.58
C LEU A 422 -26.53 -13.70 12.44
N PHE A 423 -26.16 -14.00 11.19
CA PHE A 423 -26.45 -13.12 10.07
C PHE A 423 -27.78 -13.44 9.35
N PRO A 424 -28.50 -12.42 8.85
CA PRO A 424 -28.25 -11.00 9.05
C PRO A 424 -28.64 -10.56 10.48
N MET A 425 -27.92 -9.57 11.01
CA MET A 425 -28.26 -8.88 12.27
C MET A 425 -28.16 -7.36 12.12
N LEU A 426 -28.95 -6.64 12.92
CA LEU A 426 -28.84 -5.20 13.06
C LEU A 426 -28.09 -4.92 14.36
N LEU A 427 -26.87 -4.39 14.26
CA LEU A 427 -26.03 -4.06 15.41
C LEU A 427 -26.18 -2.58 15.76
N VAL A 428 -26.66 -2.28 16.96
CA VAL A 428 -26.92 -0.93 17.47
C VAL A 428 -25.93 -0.63 18.59
N ASN A 429 -24.87 0.12 18.26
CA ASN A 429 -23.84 0.52 19.21
C ASN A 429 -24.21 1.86 19.88
N ILE A 430 -24.53 1.82 21.17
CA ILE A 430 -24.95 2.96 21.99
C ILE A 430 -23.77 3.45 22.86
N GLY A 431 -22.97 4.33 22.28
CA GLY A 431 -21.87 5.05 22.95
C GLY A 431 -22.27 6.48 23.34
N SER A 432 -21.36 7.45 23.13
CA SER A 432 -21.67 8.87 23.30
C SER A 432 -22.79 9.31 22.35
N GLY A 433 -22.72 8.87 21.09
CA GLY A 433 -23.84 8.84 20.15
C GLY A 433 -24.23 7.39 19.85
N VAL A 434 -24.99 7.16 18.77
CA VAL A 434 -25.42 5.83 18.36
C VAL A 434 -25.09 5.56 16.90
N SER A 435 -24.48 4.40 16.63
CA SER A 435 -24.26 3.87 15.28
C SER A 435 -25.09 2.61 15.06
N ILE A 436 -25.79 2.53 13.93
CA ILE A 436 -26.65 1.40 13.57
C ILE A 436 -26.09 0.75 12.30
N LEU A 437 -25.76 -0.52 12.41
CA LEU A 437 -25.10 -1.32 11.38
C LEU A 437 -26.04 -2.45 10.94
N ALA A 438 -26.15 -2.68 9.63
CA ALA A 438 -26.70 -3.91 9.09
C ALA A 438 -25.51 -4.81 8.75
N VAL A 439 -25.43 -5.95 9.43
CA VAL A 439 -24.34 -6.92 9.30
C VAL A 439 -24.90 -8.15 8.60
N ASN A 440 -24.54 -8.32 7.34
CA ASN A 440 -25.05 -9.38 6.47
C ASN A 440 -24.19 -10.64 6.52
N GLU A 441 -22.88 -10.47 6.73
CA GLU A 441 -21.90 -11.55 6.91
C GLU A 441 -20.75 -11.03 7.77
N LYS A 442 -19.81 -11.91 8.15
CA LYS A 442 -18.65 -11.58 9.00
C LYS A 442 -17.84 -10.38 8.50
N ASP A 443 -17.61 -10.31 7.19
CA ASP A 443 -16.82 -9.24 6.55
C ASP A 443 -17.69 -8.31 5.68
N SER A 444 -19.03 -8.43 5.76
CA SER A 444 -19.97 -7.65 4.97
C SER A 444 -20.98 -6.95 5.86
N TYR A 445 -20.76 -5.65 6.07
CA TYR A 445 -21.64 -4.81 6.85
C TYR A 445 -21.69 -3.39 6.30
N LYS A 446 -22.74 -2.65 6.66
CA LYS A 446 -22.89 -1.24 6.33
C LYS A 446 -23.42 -0.48 7.53
N ARG A 447 -22.95 0.76 7.71
CA ARG A 447 -23.58 1.71 8.65
C ARG A 447 -24.84 2.27 8.02
N VAL A 448 -26.00 1.74 8.42
CA VAL A 448 -27.32 2.14 7.92
C VAL A 448 -27.58 3.60 8.27
N THR A 449 -27.37 3.96 9.54
CA THR A 449 -27.58 5.31 10.04
C THR A 449 -26.95 5.48 11.43
N GLY A 450 -27.22 6.60 12.09
CA GLY A 450 -26.99 6.79 13.51
C GLY A 450 -27.82 7.94 14.06
N THR A 451 -27.77 8.14 15.37
CA THR A 451 -28.35 9.29 16.05
C THR A 451 -27.34 9.91 16.99
N SER A 452 -27.31 11.24 17.09
CA SER A 452 -26.51 11.94 18.09
C SER A 452 -27.13 11.84 19.49
N LEU A 453 -28.40 11.45 19.59
CA LEU A 453 -29.12 11.22 20.84
C LEU A 453 -28.73 9.86 21.45
N GLY A 454 -27.55 9.80 22.06
CA GLY A 454 -26.99 8.60 22.69
C GLY A 454 -26.77 8.76 24.19
N GLY A 455 -25.86 7.94 24.74
CA GLY A 455 -25.51 7.99 26.15
C GLY A 455 -24.88 9.30 26.60
N GLY A 456 -24.20 10.01 25.69
CA GLY A 456 -23.65 11.34 25.95
C GLY A 456 -24.73 12.40 26.12
N THR A 457 -25.83 12.30 25.36
CA THR A 457 -26.99 13.19 25.51
C THR A 457 -27.71 12.92 26.82
N PHE A 458 -27.92 11.65 27.18
CA PHE A 458 -28.49 11.27 28.47
C PHE A 458 -27.68 11.85 29.62
N LEU A 459 -26.36 11.58 29.66
CA LEU A 459 -25.50 12.09 30.72
C LEU A 459 -25.47 13.61 30.76
N GLY A 460 -25.27 14.27 29.61
CA GLY A 460 -25.20 15.72 29.54
C GLY A 460 -26.48 16.42 30.00
N LEU A 461 -27.66 15.92 29.60
CA LEU A 461 -28.95 16.47 30.05
C LEU A 461 -29.19 16.19 31.54
N CYS A 462 -28.87 15.00 32.03
CA CYS A 462 -28.96 14.70 33.45
C CYS A 462 -28.06 15.64 34.28
N CYS A 463 -26.81 15.85 33.88
CA CYS A 463 -25.93 16.83 34.55
C CYS A 463 -26.56 18.23 34.60
N LEU A 464 -27.16 18.70 33.51
CA LEU A 464 -27.79 20.02 33.45
C LEU A 464 -29.08 20.11 34.28
N LEU A 465 -29.89 19.06 34.29
CA LEU A 465 -31.23 19.06 34.88
C LEU A 465 -31.25 18.66 36.35
N THR A 466 -30.32 17.80 36.78
CA THR A 466 -30.29 17.24 38.15
C THR A 466 -29.05 17.65 38.92
N GLY A 467 -27.97 18.00 38.23
CA GLY A 467 -26.67 18.30 38.84
C GLY A 467 -25.86 17.05 39.18
N CYS A 468 -26.20 15.87 38.66
CA CYS A 468 -25.36 14.68 38.82
C CYS A 468 -24.02 14.87 38.08
N GLU A 469 -22.95 14.24 38.57
CA GLU A 469 -21.61 14.37 38.00
C GLU A 469 -21.15 13.11 37.25
N THR A 470 -21.77 11.96 37.52
CA THR A 470 -21.36 10.66 36.97
C THR A 470 -22.50 9.92 36.28
N PHE A 471 -22.15 9.00 35.38
CA PHE A 471 -23.13 8.18 34.67
C PHE A 471 -23.88 7.24 35.62
N GLU A 472 -23.18 6.69 36.60
CA GLU A 472 -23.73 5.82 37.63
C GLU A 472 -24.74 6.57 38.52
N GLU A 473 -24.41 7.79 38.93
CA GLU A 473 -25.33 8.64 39.70
C GLU A 473 -26.58 9.00 38.89
N ALA A 474 -26.42 9.32 37.59
CA ALA A 474 -27.56 9.59 36.71
C ALA A 474 -28.50 8.39 36.58
N LEU A 475 -27.95 7.17 36.46
CA LEU A 475 -28.74 5.93 36.43
C LEU A 475 -29.41 5.63 37.78
N GLU A 476 -28.72 5.87 38.89
CA GLU A 476 -29.30 5.70 40.22
C GLU A 476 -30.49 6.65 40.43
N MET A 477 -30.35 7.93 40.07
CA MET A 477 -31.47 8.89 40.11
C MET A 477 -32.63 8.44 39.22
N ALA A 478 -32.34 8.01 37.99
CA ALA A 478 -33.37 7.53 37.06
C ALA A 478 -34.11 6.28 37.59
N SER A 479 -33.44 5.41 38.34
CA SER A 479 -34.05 4.21 38.91
C SER A 479 -35.15 4.53 39.95
N LYS A 480 -35.06 5.69 40.62
CA LYS A 480 -35.97 6.14 41.68
C LYS A 480 -37.10 7.04 41.17
N GLY A 481 -36.96 7.63 39.99
CA GLY A 481 -37.94 8.56 39.42
C GLY A 481 -39.08 7.90 38.65
N ASP A 482 -40.10 8.70 38.36
CA ASP A 482 -41.23 8.37 37.49
C ASP A 482 -41.32 9.37 36.32
N SER A 483 -41.09 8.88 35.11
CA SER A 483 -41.13 9.72 33.90
C SER A 483 -42.51 10.29 33.61
N THR A 484 -43.60 9.67 34.09
CA THR A 484 -44.97 10.11 33.80
C THR A 484 -45.34 11.43 34.47
N ASN A 485 -44.58 11.85 35.48
CA ASN A 485 -44.70 13.18 36.08
C ASN A 485 -44.18 14.29 35.16
N VAL A 486 -43.27 13.95 34.25
CA VAL A 486 -42.56 14.87 33.36
C VAL A 486 -43.08 14.82 31.92
N ASP A 487 -43.36 13.61 31.44
CA ASP A 487 -43.81 13.32 30.08
C ASP A 487 -45.33 13.45 29.95
N LYS A 488 -45.80 14.00 28.82
CA LYS A 488 -47.22 14.02 28.51
C LYS A 488 -47.62 12.74 27.79
N LEU A 489 -48.55 12.00 28.36
CA LEU A 489 -49.04 10.72 27.86
C LEU A 489 -50.22 10.90 26.90
N VAL A 490 -50.55 9.86 26.12
CA VAL A 490 -51.71 9.87 25.21
C VAL A 490 -53.01 10.13 25.98
N LYS A 491 -53.19 9.54 27.17
CA LYS A 491 -54.36 9.77 28.03
C LYS A 491 -54.49 11.22 28.52
N ASP A 492 -53.37 11.95 28.62
CA ASP A 492 -53.40 13.36 29.04
C ASP A 492 -53.94 14.27 27.93
N ILE A 493 -53.96 13.80 26.69
CA ILE A 493 -54.49 14.52 25.52
C ILE A 493 -55.90 14.01 25.16
N TYR A 494 -56.11 12.69 25.18
CA TYR A 494 -57.32 12.03 24.69
C TYR A 494 -58.27 11.55 25.80
N GLY A 495 -57.89 11.62 27.07
CA GLY A 495 -58.67 11.07 28.20
C GLY A 495 -58.67 9.53 28.30
N GLY A 496 -57.90 8.84 27.45
CA GLY A 496 -57.82 7.38 27.37
C GLY A 496 -56.94 6.95 26.19
N ASP A 497 -57.20 5.78 25.61
CA ASP A 497 -56.50 5.29 24.42
C ASP A 497 -56.89 6.07 23.15
N TYR A 498 -55.95 6.26 22.23
CA TYR A 498 -56.27 6.72 20.88
C TYR A 498 -56.59 5.52 19.97
N GLN A 499 -57.85 5.07 20.05
CA GLN A 499 -58.33 3.82 19.44
C GLN A 499 -58.09 3.71 17.93
N ARG A 500 -58.24 4.81 17.17
CA ARG A 500 -58.13 4.77 15.69
C ARG A 500 -56.78 4.24 15.19
N PHE A 501 -55.69 4.53 15.90
CA PHE A 501 -54.34 4.12 15.52
C PHE A 501 -53.72 3.16 16.53
N GLY A 502 -54.50 2.66 17.49
CA GLY A 502 -54.05 1.69 18.49
C GLY A 502 -52.96 2.22 19.43
N LEU A 503 -52.92 3.52 19.73
CA LEU A 503 -51.99 4.06 20.72
C LEU A 503 -52.59 3.95 22.13
N GLN A 504 -51.94 3.18 23.00
CA GLN A 504 -52.36 3.03 24.39
C GLN A 504 -52.24 4.36 25.15
N GLY A 505 -53.16 4.61 26.07
CA GLY A 505 -53.21 5.82 26.90
C GLY A 505 -51.97 6.01 27.77
N SER A 506 -51.27 4.92 28.12
CA SER A 506 -50.00 4.90 28.85
C SER A 506 -48.78 5.28 27.99
N ALA A 507 -48.91 5.35 26.66
CA ALA A 507 -47.80 5.70 25.78
C ALA A 507 -47.43 7.19 25.91
N VAL A 508 -46.14 7.49 25.81
CA VAL A 508 -45.64 8.88 25.79
C VAL A 508 -46.03 9.54 24.46
N ALA A 509 -46.82 10.61 24.52
CA ALA A 509 -47.19 11.41 23.37
C ALA A 509 -46.20 12.55 23.13
N SER A 510 -45.68 13.17 24.20
CA SER A 510 -44.66 14.21 24.14
C SER A 510 -43.73 14.10 25.35
N SER A 511 -42.49 13.67 25.10
CA SER A 511 -41.40 13.70 26.07
C SER A 511 -41.22 15.11 26.65
N PHE A 512 -41.06 15.24 27.96
CA PHE A 512 -41.01 16.51 28.71
C PHE A 512 -42.22 17.44 28.51
N GLY A 513 -43.33 16.93 27.98
CA GLY A 513 -44.48 17.74 27.56
C GLY A 513 -45.23 18.43 28.72
N HIS A 514 -45.10 17.95 29.97
CA HIS A 514 -45.65 18.66 31.14
C HIS A 514 -44.78 19.82 31.59
N MET A 515 -43.50 19.87 31.20
CA MET A 515 -42.55 20.88 31.64
C MET A 515 -42.82 22.28 31.06
N MET A 516 -43.78 22.44 30.15
CA MET A 516 -44.28 23.74 29.74
C MET A 516 -45.06 24.45 30.88
N SER A 517 -45.71 23.68 31.77
CA SER A 517 -46.45 24.21 32.91
C SER A 517 -45.51 24.57 34.06
N LYS A 518 -45.61 25.80 34.56
CA LYS A 518 -44.81 26.26 35.70
C LYS A 518 -45.12 25.46 36.96
N GLU A 519 -46.40 25.24 37.25
CA GLU A 519 -46.84 24.46 38.41
C GLU A 519 -46.26 23.04 38.41
N LYS A 520 -46.25 22.38 37.24
CA LYS A 520 -45.63 21.07 37.10
C LYS A 520 -44.12 21.12 37.35
N ARG A 521 -43.42 22.09 36.75
CA ARG A 521 -41.97 22.28 36.96
C ARG A 521 -41.61 22.49 38.44
N ASP A 522 -42.44 23.20 39.19
CA ASP A 522 -42.20 23.50 40.61
C ASP A 522 -42.44 22.27 41.52
N SER A 523 -43.15 21.24 41.02
CA SER A 523 -43.55 20.04 41.79
C SER A 523 -42.72 18.78 41.53
N ILE A 524 -41.91 18.76 40.47
CA ILE A 524 -41.17 17.56 40.03
C ILE A 524 -39.84 17.35 40.76
N SER A 525 -39.46 16.09 40.95
CA SER A 525 -38.17 15.73 41.51
C SER A 525 -37.06 15.68 40.45
N LYS A 526 -35.81 15.69 40.90
CA LYS A 526 -34.64 15.50 40.01
C LYS A 526 -34.59 14.07 39.46
N GLU A 527 -35.02 13.11 40.27
CA GLU A 527 -35.15 11.71 39.94
C GLU A 527 -36.13 11.52 38.77
N ASP A 528 -37.28 12.21 38.79
CA ASP A 528 -38.25 12.18 37.68
C ASP A 528 -37.65 12.72 36.38
N LEU A 529 -36.88 13.81 36.44
CA LEU A 529 -36.16 14.36 35.28
C LEU A 529 -35.12 13.38 34.73
N ALA A 530 -34.35 12.72 35.61
CA ALA A 530 -33.39 11.70 35.21
C ALA A 530 -34.10 10.51 34.53
N ARG A 531 -35.22 10.04 35.09
CA ARG A 531 -36.02 8.95 34.52
C ARG A 531 -36.62 9.34 33.17
N ALA A 532 -37.19 10.54 33.04
CA ALA A 532 -37.75 11.03 31.78
C ALA A 532 -36.67 11.19 30.69
N THR A 533 -35.47 11.65 31.07
CA THR A 533 -34.32 11.72 30.15
C THR A 533 -33.95 10.31 29.66
N LEU A 534 -33.82 9.35 30.58
CA LEU A 534 -33.49 7.95 30.25
C LEU A 534 -34.52 7.33 29.32
N VAL A 535 -35.81 7.47 29.64
CA VAL A 535 -36.93 6.94 28.84
C VAL A 535 -36.97 7.57 27.45
N THR A 536 -36.79 8.89 27.36
CA THR A 536 -36.82 9.62 26.08
C THR A 536 -35.70 9.15 25.15
N ILE A 537 -34.46 9.08 25.64
CA ILE A 537 -33.32 8.65 24.84
C ILE A 537 -33.49 7.18 24.42
N THR A 538 -33.86 6.30 25.36
CA THR A 538 -34.02 4.87 25.08
C THR A 538 -35.13 4.59 24.07
N ASN A 539 -36.30 5.22 24.22
CA ASN A 539 -37.42 5.06 23.28
C ASN A 539 -37.08 5.62 21.90
N ASN A 540 -36.33 6.72 21.83
CA ASN A 540 -35.87 7.26 20.55
C ASN A 540 -34.95 6.27 19.83
N ILE A 541 -33.95 5.72 20.54
CA ILE A 541 -33.03 4.71 20.00
C ILE A 541 -33.81 3.47 19.54
N GLY A 542 -34.72 2.96 20.37
CA GLY A 542 -35.58 1.83 20.02
C GLY A 542 -36.40 2.11 18.77
N SER A 543 -37.06 3.26 18.66
CA SER A 543 -37.86 3.62 17.49
C SER A 543 -37.03 3.66 16.20
N ILE A 544 -35.83 4.26 16.25
CA ILE A 544 -34.92 4.34 15.09
C ILE A 544 -34.43 2.95 14.71
N ALA A 545 -34.00 2.14 15.69
CA ALA A 545 -33.56 0.77 15.47
C ALA A 545 -34.66 -0.08 14.82
N ARG A 546 -35.91 0.04 15.28
CA ARG A 546 -37.09 -0.62 14.68
C ARG A 546 -37.27 -0.23 13.21
N MET A 547 -37.23 1.07 12.91
CA MET A 547 -37.38 1.55 11.52
C MET A 547 -36.26 1.02 10.62
N CYS A 548 -35.03 0.98 11.13
CA CYS A 548 -33.90 0.42 10.39
C CYS A 548 -34.05 -1.09 10.17
N ALA A 549 -34.44 -1.83 11.21
CA ALA A 549 -34.67 -3.28 11.15
C ALA A 549 -35.73 -3.63 10.09
N VAL A 550 -36.86 -2.91 10.09
CA VAL A 550 -37.94 -3.10 9.10
C VAL A 550 -37.48 -2.73 7.68
N ASN A 551 -36.75 -1.62 7.52
CA ASN A 551 -36.25 -1.19 6.20
C ASN A 551 -35.23 -2.17 5.62
N GLU A 552 -34.34 -2.69 6.46
CA GLU A 552 -33.30 -3.64 6.08
C GLU A 552 -33.80 -5.10 6.06
N LYS A 553 -35.05 -5.35 6.48
CA LYS A 553 -35.67 -6.68 6.59
C LYS A 553 -34.90 -7.62 7.52
N ILE A 554 -34.47 -7.10 8.66
CA ILE A 554 -33.70 -7.84 9.68
C ILE A 554 -34.55 -7.97 10.95
N GLU A 555 -34.71 -9.19 11.43
CA GLU A 555 -35.55 -9.49 12.62
C GLU A 555 -34.78 -9.43 13.94
N ARG A 556 -33.45 -9.58 13.90
CA ARG A 556 -32.58 -9.63 15.07
C ARG A 556 -31.84 -8.31 15.26
N VAL A 557 -32.08 -7.65 16.38
CA VAL A 557 -31.46 -6.37 16.73
C VAL A 557 -30.58 -6.55 17.96
N VAL A 558 -29.27 -6.52 17.78
CA VAL A 558 -28.28 -6.65 18.84
C VAL A 558 -27.91 -5.25 19.33
N PHE A 559 -28.20 -4.95 20.60
CA PHE A 559 -27.83 -3.69 21.23
C PHE A 559 -26.56 -3.86 22.07
N VAL A 560 -25.58 -2.99 21.85
CA VAL A 560 -24.29 -2.98 22.55
C VAL A 560 -23.93 -1.55 22.98
N GLY A 561 -22.85 -1.39 23.73
CA GLY A 561 -22.31 -0.09 24.13
C GLY A 561 -22.56 0.25 25.59
N ASN A 562 -21.68 1.11 26.13
CA ASN A 562 -21.62 1.43 27.55
C ASN A 562 -22.89 2.06 28.14
N PHE A 563 -23.79 2.59 27.31
CA PHE A 563 -25.06 3.13 27.81
C PHE A 563 -25.92 2.07 28.50
N LEU A 564 -25.80 0.80 28.10
CA LEU A 564 -26.58 -0.31 28.62
C LEU A 564 -25.99 -0.94 29.88
N ARG A 565 -24.72 -0.60 30.18
CA ARG A 565 -24.01 -1.09 31.36
C ARG A 565 -24.81 -0.77 32.61
N ILE A 566 -25.07 -1.78 33.43
CA ILE A 566 -25.84 -1.72 34.68
C ILE A 566 -27.22 -1.05 34.53
N ASN A 567 -27.72 -0.91 33.29
CA ASN A 567 -28.90 -0.14 32.95
C ASN A 567 -30.04 -1.08 32.50
N THR A 568 -30.49 -1.91 33.45
CA THR A 568 -31.56 -2.88 33.21
C THR A 568 -32.89 -2.23 32.84
N VAL A 569 -33.10 -0.96 33.22
CA VAL A 569 -34.28 -0.19 32.83
C VAL A 569 -34.30 0.00 31.31
N SER A 570 -33.17 0.44 30.73
CA SER A 570 -33.10 0.70 29.29
C SER A 570 -33.10 -0.58 28.46
N THR A 571 -32.42 -1.64 28.91
CA THR A 571 -32.46 -2.93 28.19
C THR A 571 -33.88 -3.53 28.16
N LYS A 572 -34.61 -3.47 29.28
CA LYS A 572 -36.03 -3.88 29.30
C LYS A 572 -36.92 -2.99 28.42
N LEU A 573 -36.71 -1.67 28.43
CA LEU A 573 -37.45 -0.74 27.57
C LEU A 573 -37.18 -0.99 26.09
N LEU A 574 -35.93 -1.27 25.69
CA LEU A 574 -35.57 -1.63 24.32
C LEU A 574 -36.21 -2.96 23.91
N ALA A 575 -36.17 -3.97 24.79
CA ALA A 575 -36.83 -5.24 24.55
C ALA A 575 -38.35 -5.08 24.38
N TYR A 576 -38.98 -4.31 25.26
CA TYR A 576 -40.40 -3.96 25.17
C TYR A 576 -40.71 -3.21 23.86
N ALA A 577 -39.91 -2.22 23.52
CA ALA A 577 -40.12 -1.41 22.32
C ALA A 577 -39.98 -2.24 21.03
N MET A 578 -39.01 -3.17 20.97
CA MET A 578 -38.89 -4.07 19.82
C MET A 578 -40.11 -4.98 19.73
N ASP A 579 -40.51 -5.62 20.82
CA ASP A 579 -41.61 -6.60 20.84
C ASP A 579 -42.97 -5.94 20.58
N PHE A 580 -43.33 -4.92 21.36
CA PHE A 580 -44.65 -4.28 21.32
C PHE A 580 -44.91 -3.58 19.98
N TRP A 581 -43.97 -2.75 19.49
CA TRP A 581 -44.18 -1.97 18.27
C TRP A 581 -43.99 -2.78 16.98
N SER A 582 -43.42 -3.99 17.06
CA SER A 582 -43.32 -4.92 15.92
C SER A 582 -44.35 -6.04 15.97
N LYS A 583 -45.18 -6.11 17.02
CA LYS A 583 -46.09 -7.24 17.29
C LYS A 583 -45.35 -8.59 17.36
N GLY A 584 -44.19 -8.60 18.01
CA GLY A 584 -43.35 -9.78 18.21
C GLY A 584 -42.48 -10.19 17.02
N GLN A 585 -42.43 -9.40 15.94
CA GLN A 585 -41.59 -9.71 14.77
C GLN A 585 -40.11 -9.40 14.98
N LEU A 586 -39.78 -8.41 15.80
CA LEU A 586 -38.41 -8.02 16.09
C LEU A 586 -37.98 -8.48 17.48
N LYS A 587 -36.78 -9.07 17.55
CA LYS A 587 -36.18 -9.53 18.80
C LYS A 587 -34.99 -8.65 19.19
N ALA A 588 -35.06 -8.07 20.39
CA ALA A 588 -33.92 -7.39 21.00
C ALA A 588 -32.98 -8.41 21.64
N LEU A 589 -31.70 -8.33 21.26
CA LEU A 589 -30.61 -9.14 21.77
C LEU A 589 -29.60 -8.22 22.46
N PHE A 590 -28.94 -8.73 23.49
CA PHE A 590 -27.94 -8.03 24.30
C PHE A 590 -26.76 -8.96 24.53
N LEU A 591 -25.62 -8.42 24.93
CA LEU A 591 -24.39 -9.16 25.21
C LEU A 591 -23.97 -8.92 26.67
N GLU A 592 -23.27 -9.83 27.31
CA GLU A 592 -22.74 -9.59 28.67
C GLU A 592 -21.54 -8.62 28.62
N HIS A 593 -20.69 -8.74 27.60
CA HIS A 593 -19.54 -7.88 27.33
C HIS A 593 -19.93 -6.68 26.46
N GLU A 594 -20.85 -5.87 26.96
CA GLU A 594 -21.39 -4.67 26.28
C GLU A 594 -20.33 -3.58 25.98
N ILE A 595 -19.11 -3.72 26.53
CA ILE A 595 -18.18 -2.62 26.83
C ILE A 595 -16.89 -2.64 26.00
N LEU A 596 -16.42 -3.79 25.49
CA LEU A 596 -15.00 -3.98 25.15
C LEU A 596 -14.68 -4.87 23.94
N LEU A 597 -15.63 -5.07 23.04
CA LEU A 597 -15.46 -5.91 21.85
C LEU A 597 -14.32 -5.40 20.96
N ASP A 598 -14.18 -4.07 20.86
CA ASP A 598 -13.21 -3.39 20.01
C ASP A 598 -11.74 -3.74 20.30
N GLY A 599 -11.36 -3.92 21.57
CA GLY A 599 -9.97 -4.18 21.98
C GLY A 599 -9.52 -5.64 21.84
N ILE A 600 -10.40 -6.55 21.42
CA ILE A 600 -10.12 -8.00 21.40
C ILE A 600 -9.59 -8.44 20.03
N TYR A 601 -10.12 -7.85 18.96
CA TYR A 601 -9.59 -8.03 17.60
C TYR A 601 -8.14 -7.54 17.49
N GLU A 602 -7.79 -6.51 18.26
CA GLU A 602 -6.46 -5.93 18.37
C GLU A 602 -5.39 -6.92 18.87
N LEU A 603 -5.77 -7.84 19.77
CA LEU A 603 -4.88 -8.90 20.28
C LEU A 603 -4.64 -10.04 19.27
N ILE A 604 -5.50 -10.18 18.26
CA ILE A 604 -5.54 -11.35 17.36
C ILE A 604 -4.94 -11.03 15.96
N ASP A 605 -4.94 -9.77 15.50
CA ASP A 605 -4.69 -9.40 14.10
C ASP A 605 -3.31 -8.78 13.78
N GLU A 606 -2.41 -8.56 14.74
CA GLU A 606 -1.06 -8.01 14.48
C GLU A 606 -0.25 -8.83 13.46
N ASN A 607 -0.49 -10.14 13.37
CA ASN A 607 0.22 -11.02 12.42
C ASN A 607 -0.31 -10.98 10.97
N LYS A 608 -1.53 -10.48 10.70
CA LYS A 608 -2.08 -10.43 9.33
C LYS A 608 -1.94 -9.07 8.66
N LYS A 609 -1.70 -7.99 9.43
CA LYS A 609 -1.66 -6.61 8.90
C LYS A 609 -0.33 -6.15 8.32
N GLU A 610 0.82 -6.72 8.69
CA GLU A 610 2.12 -6.34 8.10
C GLU A 610 2.17 -6.61 6.57
N GLN A 611 1.36 -7.57 6.10
CA GLN A 611 1.24 -7.94 4.70
C GLN A 611 0.12 -7.16 3.97
N LYS A 612 -0.97 -6.79 4.69
CA LYS A 612 -2.08 -6.00 4.17
C LYS A 612 -1.73 -4.50 4.05
N ASN A 613 -0.94 -3.95 4.99
CA ASN A 613 -0.47 -2.57 4.95
C ASN A 613 0.51 -2.29 3.80
N LYS A 614 1.38 -3.23 3.41
CA LYS A 614 2.26 -3.04 2.23
C LYS A 614 1.47 -2.92 0.93
N MET A 615 0.33 -3.60 0.80
CA MET A 615 -0.53 -3.54 -0.38
C MET A 615 -1.51 -2.35 -0.34
N ASN A 616 -2.09 -2.05 0.83
CA ASN A 616 -3.00 -0.93 1.01
C ASN A 616 -2.30 0.43 1.02
N VAL A 617 -1.05 0.54 1.50
CA VAL A 617 -0.25 1.77 1.36
C VAL A 617 0.14 1.99 -0.11
N ALA A 618 0.37 0.92 -0.89
CA ALA A 618 0.61 1.02 -2.33
C ALA A 618 -0.63 1.42 -3.14
N LEU A 619 -1.84 1.00 -2.72
CA LEU A 619 -3.11 1.43 -3.30
C LEU A 619 -3.55 2.82 -2.80
N SER A 620 -3.29 3.15 -1.53
CA SER A 620 -3.62 4.44 -0.90
C SER A 620 -2.68 5.57 -1.31
N THR A 621 -1.48 5.29 -1.82
CA THR A 621 -0.54 6.35 -2.24
C THR A 621 -0.97 7.06 -3.53
N ARG A 622 -2.10 6.71 -4.18
CA ARG A 622 -2.55 7.26 -5.49
C ARG A 622 -1.52 7.12 -6.65
N ARG A 623 -0.29 6.66 -6.38
CA ARG A 623 0.86 6.61 -7.31
C ARG A 623 0.64 5.68 -8.52
N PRO A 624 -0.03 4.51 -8.41
CA PRO A 624 -0.33 3.69 -9.59
C PRO A 624 -1.34 4.36 -10.53
N LEU A 625 -2.35 5.04 -9.99
CA LEU A 625 -3.38 5.75 -10.77
C LEU A 625 -2.84 7.02 -11.43
N SER A 626 -1.98 7.79 -10.75
CA SER A 626 -1.31 8.94 -11.37
C SER A 626 -0.39 8.51 -12.53
N ASN A 627 0.25 7.34 -12.40
CA ASN A 627 1.08 6.77 -13.46
C ASN A 627 0.24 6.33 -14.68
N LEU A 628 -0.99 5.87 -14.49
CA LEU A 628 -1.91 5.49 -15.58
C LEU A 628 -2.23 6.68 -16.50
N HIS A 629 -2.67 7.81 -15.93
CA HIS A 629 -2.99 9.01 -16.72
C HIS A 629 -1.75 9.60 -17.39
N PHE A 630 -0.61 9.61 -16.68
CA PHE A 630 0.68 10.02 -17.25
C PHE A 630 1.07 9.16 -18.46
N LEU A 631 1.01 7.83 -18.34
CA LEU A 631 1.37 6.91 -19.42
C LEU A 631 0.41 7.00 -20.61
N MET A 632 -0.88 7.23 -20.37
CA MET A 632 -1.85 7.51 -21.42
C MET A 632 -1.45 8.75 -22.25
N LEU A 633 -1.01 9.82 -21.60
CA LEU A 633 -0.58 11.05 -22.27
C LEU A 633 0.77 10.88 -22.97
N VAL A 634 1.76 10.24 -22.33
CA VAL A 634 3.08 9.97 -22.92
C VAL A 634 2.97 9.09 -24.17
N ALA A 635 2.08 8.11 -24.17
CA ALA A 635 1.87 7.21 -25.30
C ALA A 635 0.90 7.78 -26.36
N ALA A 636 0.37 9.00 -26.21
CA ALA A 636 -0.56 9.59 -27.18
C ALA A 636 0.00 9.69 -28.63
N PRO A 637 1.29 10.04 -28.86
CA PRO A 637 1.86 10.05 -30.21
C PRO A 637 1.86 8.67 -30.87
N LEU A 638 2.00 7.60 -30.08
CA LEU A 638 1.92 6.22 -30.56
C LEU A 638 0.50 5.91 -31.06
N GLY A 639 -0.52 6.35 -30.30
CA GLY A 639 -1.93 6.27 -30.72
C GLY A 639 -2.18 7.00 -32.03
N SER A 640 -1.67 8.24 -32.17
CA SER A 640 -1.78 9.00 -33.42
C SER A 640 -1.12 8.31 -34.60
N TYR A 641 0.10 7.80 -34.42
CA TYR A 641 0.86 7.13 -35.47
C TYR A 641 0.16 5.88 -35.99
N ILE A 642 -0.30 5.01 -35.08
CA ILE A 642 -1.01 3.77 -35.44
C ILE A 642 -2.36 4.08 -36.09
N GLY A 643 -3.09 5.08 -35.57
CA GLY A 643 -4.36 5.53 -36.14
C GLY A 643 -4.23 6.03 -37.58
N ASN A 644 -3.18 6.81 -37.87
CA ASN A 644 -2.91 7.32 -39.22
C ASN A 644 -2.45 6.23 -40.21
N ARG A 645 -1.66 5.25 -39.75
CA ARG A 645 -1.01 4.24 -40.60
C ARG A 645 -1.90 3.04 -40.93
N LEU A 646 -2.57 2.48 -39.92
CA LEU A 646 -3.39 1.28 -40.08
C LEU A 646 -4.85 1.67 -40.29
N SER A 647 -5.46 2.24 -39.25
CA SER A 647 -6.82 2.79 -39.23
C SER A 647 -7.14 3.19 -37.78
N SER A 648 -7.82 4.31 -37.57
CA SER A 648 -8.36 4.69 -36.26
C SER A 648 -9.24 3.59 -35.65
N ARG A 649 -10.00 2.84 -36.47
CA ARG A 649 -10.81 1.70 -36.02
C ARG A 649 -9.96 0.62 -35.36
N ILE A 650 -8.89 0.21 -36.04
CA ILE A 650 -8.01 -0.87 -35.58
C ILE A 650 -7.25 -0.42 -34.34
N ALA A 651 -6.78 0.83 -34.31
CA ALA A 651 -6.08 1.40 -33.17
C ALA A 651 -6.94 1.36 -31.88
N ILE A 652 -8.20 1.80 -31.97
CA ILE A 652 -9.13 1.80 -30.83
C ILE A 652 -9.43 0.38 -30.35
N MET A 653 -9.59 -0.58 -31.27
CA MET A 653 -9.84 -1.98 -30.92
C MET A 653 -8.63 -2.62 -30.22
N ILE A 654 -7.41 -2.39 -30.72
CA ILE A 654 -6.19 -2.86 -30.06
C ILE A 654 -6.04 -2.21 -28.69
N GLY A 655 -6.31 -0.91 -28.58
CA GLY A 655 -6.29 -0.18 -27.32
C GLY A 655 -7.28 -0.72 -26.29
N GLY A 656 -8.50 -1.04 -26.72
CA GLY A 656 -9.53 -1.66 -25.88
C GLY A 656 -9.14 -3.04 -25.35
N LEU A 657 -8.57 -3.90 -26.21
CA LEU A 657 -8.06 -5.20 -25.80
C LEU A 657 -6.89 -5.07 -24.81
N LEU A 658 -5.95 -4.16 -25.10
CA LEU A 658 -4.76 -3.97 -24.28
C LEU A 658 -5.10 -3.40 -22.90
N SER A 659 -6.01 -2.42 -22.84
CA SER A 659 -6.47 -1.82 -21.58
C SER A 659 -7.32 -2.79 -20.76
N SER A 660 -8.18 -3.58 -21.40
CA SER A 660 -8.92 -4.66 -20.73
C SER A 660 -7.99 -5.73 -20.16
N ALA A 661 -7.02 -6.20 -20.95
CA ALA A 661 -6.02 -7.17 -20.49
C ALA A 661 -5.17 -6.62 -19.34
N GLY A 662 -4.79 -5.33 -19.40
CA GLY A 662 -4.10 -4.64 -18.31
C GLY A 662 -4.87 -4.70 -16.99
N LEU A 663 -6.15 -4.32 -17.00
CA LEU A 663 -7.02 -4.36 -15.82
C LEU A 663 -7.27 -5.79 -15.31
N LEU A 664 -7.49 -6.75 -16.21
CA LEU A 664 -7.65 -8.16 -15.87
C LEU A 664 -6.39 -8.72 -15.21
N LEU A 665 -5.21 -8.46 -15.78
CA LEU A 665 -3.94 -8.89 -15.18
C LEU A 665 -3.69 -8.20 -13.84
N SER A 666 -4.03 -6.92 -13.71
CA SER A 666 -3.92 -6.20 -12.43
C SER A 666 -4.76 -6.84 -11.30
N SER A 667 -5.88 -7.49 -11.61
CA SER A 667 -6.66 -8.23 -10.62
C SER A 667 -5.88 -9.40 -9.99
N LEU A 668 -4.91 -9.95 -10.72
CA LEU A 668 -4.05 -11.05 -10.27
C LEU A 668 -2.79 -10.57 -9.53
N ALA A 669 -2.65 -9.27 -9.31
CA ALA A 669 -1.42 -8.71 -8.77
C ALA A 669 -1.13 -9.18 -7.35
N THR A 670 0.09 -9.69 -7.14
CA THR A 670 0.64 -10.08 -5.83
C THR A 670 1.76 -9.14 -5.36
N SER A 671 2.23 -8.23 -6.23
CA SER A 671 3.23 -7.21 -5.92
C SER A 671 2.87 -5.84 -6.52
N VAL A 672 3.49 -4.79 -6.00
CA VAL A 672 3.25 -3.41 -6.42
C VAL A 672 3.90 -3.12 -7.78
N GLU A 673 5.06 -3.70 -8.04
CA GLU A 673 5.76 -3.63 -9.34
C GLU A 673 4.90 -4.22 -10.45
N PHE A 674 4.22 -5.33 -10.15
CA PHE A 674 3.30 -5.96 -11.08
C PHE A 674 2.07 -5.09 -11.35
N LEU A 675 1.55 -4.36 -10.35
CA LEU A 675 0.53 -3.33 -10.56
C LEU A 675 1.04 -2.16 -11.41
N TYR A 676 2.26 -1.68 -11.20
CA TYR A 676 2.81 -0.61 -12.05
C TYR A 676 2.92 -1.03 -13.52
N LEU A 677 3.31 -2.28 -13.78
CA LEU A 677 3.41 -2.81 -15.14
C LEU A 677 2.02 -3.00 -15.78
N THR A 678 1.09 -3.63 -15.07
CA THR A 678 -0.22 -4.01 -15.63
C THR A 678 -1.22 -2.84 -15.61
N LEU A 679 -1.40 -2.19 -14.47
CA LEU A 679 -2.34 -1.08 -14.29
C LEU A 679 -1.75 0.23 -14.82
N GLY A 680 -0.45 0.47 -14.67
CA GLY A 680 0.19 1.68 -15.17
C GLY A 680 0.48 1.59 -16.67
N VAL A 681 1.46 0.76 -17.05
CA VAL A 681 2.00 0.71 -18.42
C VAL A 681 1.01 0.09 -19.40
N LEU A 682 0.57 -1.14 -19.16
CA LEU A 682 -0.24 -1.87 -20.13
C LEU A 682 -1.61 -1.18 -20.35
N THR A 683 -2.28 -0.83 -19.25
CA THR A 683 -3.57 -0.13 -19.32
C THR A 683 -3.43 1.30 -19.87
N GLY A 684 -2.37 2.03 -19.48
CA GLY A 684 -2.12 3.40 -19.96
C GLY A 684 -1.85 3.47 -21.45
N VAL A 685 -1.00 2.58 -21.97
CA VAL A 685 -0.77 2.45 -23.42
C VAL A 685 -2.07 2.07 -24.14
N GLY A 686 -2.85 1.15 -23.59
CA GLY A 686 -4.15 0.77 -24.16
C GLY A 686 -5.13 1.94 -24.28
N PHE A 687 -5.23 2.78 -23.24
CA PHE A 687 -6.06 4.00 -23.31
C PHE A 687 -5.50 5.03 -24.29
N ALA A 688 -4.19 5.18 -24.42
CA ALA A 688 -3.59 6.09 -25.42
C ALA A 688 -3.98 5.72 -26.87
N LEU A 689 -3.93 4.42 -27.19
CA LEU A 689 -4.34 3.89 -28.50
C LEU A 689 -5.84 4.06 -28.79
N SER A 690 -6.65 4.20 -27.74
CA SER A 690 -8.10 4.39 -27.86
C SER A 690 -8.48 5.86 -27.92
N TYR A 691 -7.91 6.69 -27.06
CA TYR A 691 -8.33 8.06 -26.82
C TYR A 691 -7.98 8.99 -27.98
N THR A 692 -6.71 9.04 -28.41
CA THR A 692 -6.27 10.00 -29.43
C THR A 692 -6.92 9.74 -30.80
N PRO A 693 -7.00 8.49 -31.30
CA PRO A 693 -7.69 8.22 -32.56
C PRO A 693 -9.20 8.47 -32.49
N ALA A 694 -9.86 8.22 -31.35
CA ALA A 694 -11.29 8.50 -31.20
C ALA A 694 -11.60 10.00 -31.31
N ILE A 695 -10.79 10.86 -30.69
CA ILE A 695 -10.95 12.32 -30.79
C ILE A 695 -10.71 12.79 -32.23
N ALA A 696 -9.65 12.29 -32.89
CA ALA A 696 -9.34 12.67 -34.27
C ALA A 696 -10.46 12.31 -35.26
N MET A 697 -11.17 11.19 -35.04
CA MET A 697 -12.30 10.78 -35.86
C MET A 697 -13.47 11.77 -35.81
N VAL A 698 -13.75 12.38 -34.65
CA VAL A 698 -14.80 13.41 -34.52
C VAL A 698 -14.52 14.59 -35.45
N GLY A 699 -13.29 15.09 -35.43
CA GLY A 699 -12.87 16.20 -36.30
C GLY A 699 -12.81 15.87 -37.80
N SER A 700 -12.82 14.58 -38.13
CA SER A 700 -12.89 14.09 -39.52
C SER A 700 -14.33 13.96 -40.03
N TYR A 701 -15.28 13.71 -39.13
CA TYR A 701 -16.71 13.56 -39.45
C TYR A 701 -17.47 14.88 -39.48
N PHE A 702 -17.13 15.81 -38.60
CA PHE A 702 -17.88 17.05 -38.42
C PHE A 702 -17.03 18.26 -38.77
N SER A 703 -17.44 18.99 -39.80
CA SER A 703 -16.80 20.23 -40.27
C SER A 703 -17.60 21.49 -39.91
N GLU A 704 -18.93 21.47 -40.00
CA GLU A 704 -19.78 22.65 -39.77
C GLU A 704 -20.10 22.92 -38.29
N LYS A 705 -20.42 21.87 -37.52
CA LYS A 705 -20.75 21.95 -36.08
C LYS A 705 -19.69 21.24 -35.25
N LYS A 706 -18.43 21.56 -35.55
CA LYS A 706 -17.27 20.82 -35.08
C LYS A 706 -17.09 20.98 -33.57
N ALA A 707 -17.26 22.17 -33.03
CA ALA A 707 -17.09 22.40 -31.60
C ALA A 707 -18.23 21.75 -30.80
N LEU A 708 -19.47 21.77 -31.30
CA LEU A 708 -20.57 21.05 -30.67
C LEU A 708 -20.34 19.53 -30.68
N ALA A 709 -19.83 18.96 -31.77
CA ALA A 709 -19.51 17.54 -31.85
C ALA A 709 -18.43 17.13 -30.83
N TYR A 710 -17.38 17.94 -30.67
CA TYR A 710 -16.40 17.75 -29.59
C TYR A 710 -17.02 17.93 -28.20
N GLY A 711 -17.89 18.92 -27.99
CA GLY A 711 -18.60 19.12 -26.74
C GLY A 711 -19.38 17.88 -26.31
N ILE A 712 -20.13 17.27 -27.25
CA ILE A 712 -20.87 16.02 -27.00
C ILE A 712 -19.90 14.86 -26.73
N ALA A 713 -18.88 14.67 -27.57
CA ALA A 713 -17.93 13.56 -27.43
C ALA A 713 -17.15 13.63 -26.10
N MET A 714 -16.76 14.83 -25.67
CA MET A 714 -15.96 15.05 -24.47
C MET A 714 -16.80 15.12 -23.19
N SER A 715 -18.13 15.28 -23.26
CA SER A 715 -19.01 15.23 -22.09
C SER A 715 -18.90 13.93 -21.28
N GLY A 716 -18.42 12.85 -21.92
CA GLY A 716 -18.12 11.57 -21.28
C GLY A 716 -17.10 11.67 -20.12
N SER A 717 -16.19 12.67 -20.12
CA SER A 717 -15.26 12.89 -19.00
C SER A 717 -16.00 13.28 -17.72
N GLY A 718 -16.97 14.20 -17.82
CA GLY A 718 -17.81 14.62 -16.70
C GLY A 718 -18.73 13.52 -16.19
N ILE A 719 -19.28 12.71 -17.11
CA ILE A 719 -20.06 11.50 -16.77
C ILE A 719 -19.18 10.50 -16.01
N GLY A 720 -17.93 10.28 -16.47
CA GLY A 720 -16.96 9.44 -15.79
C GLY A 720 -16.65 9.93 -14.37
N THR A 721 -16.35 11.22 -14.21
CA THR A 721 -16.07 11.81 -12.88
C THR A 721 -17.27 11.70 -11.93
N PHE A 722 -18.49 11.87 -12.44
CA PHE A 722 -19.73 11.79 -11.65
C PHE A 722 -20.13 10.35 -11.29
N ILE A 723 -20.11 9.42 -12.25
CA ILE A 723 -20.66 8.07 -12.10
C ILE A 723 -19.59 7.07 -11.67
N LEU A 724 -18.39 7.14 -12.26
CA LEU A 724 -17.40 6.09 -12.10
C LEU A 724 -16.78 6.09 -10.70
N ALA A 725 -16.61 7.25 -10.05
CA ALA A 725 -16.05 7.30 -8.70
C ALA A 725 -16.95 6.59 -7.66
N PRO A 726 -18.26 6.90 -7.56
CA PRO A 726 -19.19 6.13 -6.71
C PRO A 726 -19.34 4.67 -7.17
N ALA A 727 -19.41 4.41 -8.48
CA ALA A 727 -19.59 3.05 -8.98
C ALA A 727 -18.38 2.15 -8.69
N VAL A 728 -17.15 2.65 -8.86
CA VAL A 728 -15.93 1.90 -8.52
C VAL A 728 -15.82 1.67 -7.03
N GLN A 729 -16.19 2.67 -6.21
CA GLN A 729 -16.27 2.49 -4.76
C GLN A 729 -17.23 1.36 -4.38
N LEU A 730 -18.44 1.36 -4.96
CA LEU A 730 -19.41 0.27 -4.78
C LEU A 730 -18.87 -1.08 -5.27
N LEU A 731 -18.20 -1.12 -6.42
CA LEU A 731 -17.59 -2.36 -6.93
C LEU A 731 -16.49 -2.88 -5.99
N ILE A 732 -15.69 -2.00 -5.39
CA ILE A 732 -14.68 -2.39 -4.41
C ILE A 732 -15.34 -2.92 -3.14
N GLU A 733 -16.43 -2.29 -2.70
CA GLU A 733 -17.20 -2.71 -1.52
C GLU A 733 -17.86 -4.08 -1.74
N PHE A 734 -18.48 -4.32 -2.90
CA PHE A 734 -19.18 -5.59 -3.17
C PHE A 734 -18.27 -6.73 -3.64
N PHE A 735 -17.21 -6.43 -4.39
CA PHE A 735 -16.42 -7.45 -5.09
C PHE A 735 -14.92 -7.42 -4.75
N SER A 736 -14.51 -6.62 -3.75
CA SER A 736 -13.10 -6.27 -3.47
C SER A 736 -12.44 -5.49 -4.62
N TRP A 737 -11.26 -4.92 -4.37
CA TRP A 737 -10.52 -4.20 -5.42
C TRP A 737 -10.11 -5.11 -6.61
N ARG A 738 -9.89 -6.41 -6.38
CA ARG A 738 -9.56 -7.36 -7.45
C ARG A 738 -10.77 -7.62 -8.35
N GLY A 739 -11.94 -7.85 -7.75
CA GLY A 739 -13.19 -8.02 -8.50
C GLY A 739 -13.61 -6.73 -9.20
N ALA A 740 -13.39 -5.57 -8.58
CA ALA A 740 -13.61 -4.27 -9.22
C ALA A 740 -12.75 -4.10 -10.49
N LEU A 741 -11.45 -4.43 -10.43
CA LEU A 741 -10.58 -4.39 -11.60
C LEU A 741 -10.99 -5.38 -12.70
N LEU A 742 -11.47 -6.58 -12.32
CA LEU A 742 -11.97 -7.57 -13.27
C LEU A 742 -13.22 -7.05 -14.02
N ILE A 743 -14.19 -6.51 -13.27
CA ILE A 743 -15.43 -5.95 -13.82
C ILE A 743 -15.12 -4.73 -14.69
N LEU A 744 -14.23 -3.84 -14.23
CA LEU A 744 -13.75 -2.71 -15.01
C LEU A 744 -13.03 -3.15 -16.29
N GLY A 745 -12.24 -4.23 -16.24
CA GLY A 745 -11.63 -4.84 -17.42
C GLY A 745 -12.68 -5.28 -18.44
N GLY A 746 -13.76 -5.90 -17.98
CA GLY A 746 -14.93 -6.25 -18.80
C GLY A 746 -15.63 -5.02 -19.40
N LEU A 747 -15.85 -3.97 -18.61
CA LEU A 747 -16.44 -2.72 -19.10
C LEU A 747 -15.54 -2.06 -20.15
N VAL A 748 -14.23 -1.97 -19.89
CA VAL A 748 -13.24 -1.37 -20.80
C VAL A 748 -13.10 -2.17 -22.10
N SER A 749 -13.36 -3.48 -22.10
CA SER A 749 -13.38 -4.28 -23.34
C SER A 749 -14.39 -3.76 -24.38
N HIS A 750 -15.45 -3.06 -23.94
CA HIS A 750 -16.44 -2.43 -24.82
C HIS A 750 -15.85 -1.32 -25.69
N LEU A 751 -14.65 -0.82 -25.40
CA LEU A 751 -13.90 0.03 -26.33
C LEU A 751 -13.68 -0.64 -27.69
N CYS A 752 -13.60 -1.97 -27.74
CA CYS A 752 -13.52 -2.70 -29.01
C CYS A 752 -14.81 -2.55 -29.84
N VAL A 753 -15.97 -2.56 -29.18
CA VAL A 753 -17.27 -2.33 -29.82
C VAL A 753 -17.36 -0.89 -30.30
N CYS A 754 -16.97 0.08 -29.46
CA CYS A 754 -16.91 1.50 -29.84
C CYS A 754 -15.98 1.71 -31.04
N GLY A 755 -14.79 1.09 -31.04
CA GLY A 755 -13.85 1.13 -32.16
C GLY A 755 -14.43 0.55 -33.45
N ALA A 756 -15.17 -0.56 -33.36
CA ALA A 756 -15.81 -1.18 -34.52
C ALA A 756 -16.85 -0.26 -35.21
N LEU A 757 -17.46 0.66 -34.46
CA LEU A 757 -18.41 1.65 -34.97
C LEU A 757 -17.72 2.85 -35.66
N MET A 758 -16.44 3.11 -35.37
CA MET A 758 -15.65 4.23 -35.92
C MET A 758 -15.18 3.94 -37.35
N ARG A 759 -16.10 3.96 -38.33
CA ARG A 759 -15.76 3.72 -39.75
C ARG A 759 -15.06 4.94 -40.37
N PRO A 760 -13.95 4.81 -41.11
CA PRO A 760 -13.36 5.94 -41.83
C PRO A 760 -14.20 6.35 -43.06
N LEU A 761 -14.26 7.65 -43.37
CA LEU A 761 -15.03 8.20 -44.51
C LEU A 761 -14.36 7.91 -45.86
N GLU A 762 -15.16 7.57 -46.89
CA GLU A 762 -14.70 7.08 -48.20
C GLU A 762 -13.78 8.05 -48.97
N GLY A 763 -13.85 9.35 -48.70
CA GLY A 763 -12.97 10.37 -49.29
C GLY A 763 -11.48 10.25 -48.90
N GLN A 764 -11.16 9.60 -47.78
CA GLN A 764 -9.76 9.29 -47.41
C GLN A 764 -9.23 8.04 -48.12
N ARG A 765 -10.11 7.12 -48.53
CA ARG A 765 -9.76 5.88 -49.27
C ARG A 765 -9.21 6.18 -50.67
N GLY A 766 -9.63 7.29 -51.28
CA GLY A 766 -9.12 7.78 -52.57
C GLY A 766 -7.71 8.38 -52.48
N ARG A 767 -7.41 9.17 -51.43
CA ARG A 767 -6.06 9.71 -51.19
C ARG A 767 -5.07 8.68 -50.67
N GLN A 768 -5.52 7.71 -49.87
CA GLN A 768 -4.70 6.55 -49.49
C GLN A 768 -4.34 5.74 -50.73
N LYS A 769 -5.30 5.52 -51.66
CA LYS A 769 -5.01 4.90 -52.97
C LYS A 769 -4.00 5.66 -53.81
N GLU A 770 -4.04 7.00 -53.88
CA GLU A 770 -3.02 7.78 -54.60
C GLU A 770 -1.63 7.68 -53.94
N MET A 771 -1.55 7.74 -52.60
CA MET A 771 -0.31 7.52 -51.85
C MET A 771 0.20 6.06 -51.94
N ASP A 772 -0.71 5.08 -52.01
CA ASP A 772 -0.42 3.66 -52.19
C ASP A 772 -0.10 3.33 -53.66
N LEU A 773 -0.54 4.13 -54.64
CA LEU A 773 -0.17 4.01 -56.06
C LEU A 773 1.22 4.63 -56.33
N GLU A 774 1.54 5.77 -55.71
CA GLU A 774 2.91 6.33 -55.73
C GLU A 774 3.89 5.52 -54.87
N GLY A 775 3.43 5.03 -53.72
CA GLY A 775 4.17 4.15 -52.81
C GLY A 775 4.34 2.75 -53.40
N GLY A 776 3.29 2.18 -53.98
CA GLY A 776 3.27 0.85 -54.63
C GLY A 776 4.20 0.78 -55.83
N LYS A 777 4.25 1.81 -56.69
CA LYS A 777 5.27 1.87 -57.76
C LYS A 777 6.71 1.90 -57.23
N LYS A 778 6.95 2.47 -56.04
CA LYS A 778 8.28 2.49 -55.39
C LYS A 778 8.57 1.20 -54.61
N VAL A 779 7.56 0.58 -54.00
CA VAL A 779 7.67 -0.66 -53.23
C VAL A 779 7.76 -1.86 -54.16
N ASP A 780 7.09 -1.88 -55.31
CA ASP A 780 7.28 -2.90 -56.34
C ASP A 780 8.69 -2.80 -56.95
N PHE A 781 9.19 -1.58 -57.18
CA PHE A 781 10.58 -1.39 -57.61
C PHE A 781 11.61 -1.81 -56.53
N LEU A 782 11.26 -1.67 -55.24
CA LEU A 782 12.07 -2.14 -54.12
C LEU A 782 11.99 -3.66 -53.94
N ASN A 783 10.81 -4.26 -54.10
CA ASN A 783 10.55 -5.69 -53.97
C ASN A 783 11.18 -6.47 -55.13
N VAL A 784 11.19 -5.93 -56.35
CA VAL A 784 11.94 -6.49 -57.47
C VAL A 784 13.45 -6.47 -57.18
N LYS A 785 13.98 -5.35 -56.66
CA LYS A 785 15.40 -5.28 -56.25
C LYS A 785 15.74 -6.13 -55.03
N LEU A 786 14.81 -6.31 -54.09
CA LEU A 786 14.99 -7.18 -52.93
C LEU A 786 14.89 -8.66 -53.33
N ALA A 787 13.99 -9.02 -54.23
CA ALA A 787 13.87 -10.37 -54.78
C ALA A 787 15.13 -10.74 -55.57
N ASP A 788 15.67 -9.81 -56.37
CA ASP A 788 16.96 -9.99 -57.04
C ASP A 788 18.12 -10.11 -56.04
N ALA A 789 18.09 -9.36 -54.93
CA ALA A 789 19.10 -9.45 -53.88
C ALA A 789 19.00 -10.77 -53.09
N VAL A 790 17.78 -11.24 -52.78
CA VAL A 790 17.54 -12.48 -52.04
C VAL A 790 17.85 -13.70 -52.92
N TYR A 791 17.50 -13.67 -54.21
CA TYR A 791 17.88 -14.70 -55.18
C TYR A 791 19.40 -14.81 -55.31
N ASN A 792 20.12 -13.68 -55.37
CA ASN A 792 21.59 -13.68 -55.39
C ASN A 792 22.22 -14.15 -54.07
N ILE A 793 21.55 -13.97 -52.93
CA ILE A 793 21.99 -14.49 -51.63
C ILE A 793 21.75 -16.01 -51.54
N GLU A 794 20.61 -16.52 -52.02
CA GLU A 794 20.30 -17.96 -52.04
C GLU A 794 21.23 -18.75 -52.97
N VAL A 795 21.59 -18.18 -54.13
CA VAL A 795 22.59 -18.76 -55.03
C VAL A 795 23.99 -18.80 -54.36
N SER A 796 24.36 -17.78 -53.58
CA SER A 796 25.64 -17.76 -52.84
C SER A 796 25.68 -18.72 -51.63
N ALA A 797 24.53 -18.99 -51.01
CA ALA A 797 24.40 -19.89 -49.87
C ALA A 797 24.43 -21.37 -50.27
N GLN A 798 24.03 -21.70 -51.51
CA GLN A 798 24.14 -23.05 -52.06
C GLN A 798 25.58 -23.41 -52.47
N GLU A 799 26.41 -22.45 -52.87
CA GLU A 799 27.83 -22.71 -53.17
C GLU A 799 28.68 -22.93 -51.90
N GLN A 800 28.37 -22.26 -50.79
CA GLN A 800 29.12 -22.43 -49.52
C GLN A 800 28.86 -23.75 -48.79
N LYS A 801 27.68 -24.38 -48.97
CA LYS A 801 27.38 -25.71 -48.41
C LYS A 801 28.11 -26.86 -49.11
N SER A 802 28.76 -26.62 -50.25
CA SER A 802 29.49 -27.64 -51.01
C SER A 802 30.96 -27.83 -50.57
N VAL A 803 31.50 -26.96 -49.71
CA VAL A 803 32.93 -26.97 -49.32
C VAL A 803 33.18 -27.57 -47.92
N GLU A 804 32.22 -27.52 -46.99
CA GLU A 804 32.45 -27.95 -45.59
C GLU A 804 32.16 -29.43 -45.27
N VAL A 805 31.64 -30.23 -46.21
CA VAL A 805 31.25 -31.64 -45.96
C VAL A 805 32.29 -32.67 -46.45
N LYS A 806 33.51 -32.26 -46.90
CA LYS A 806 34.51 -33.20 -47.45
C LYS A 806 35.79 -33.45 -46.65
N HIS A 807 35.87 -33.05 -45.38
CA HIS A 807 36.99 -33.44 -44.52
C HIS A 807 36.57 -33.80 -43.10
N MET A 808 35.88 -34.93 -42.92
CA MET A 808 36.09 -35.87 -41.80
C MET A 808 35.08 -37.02 -41.90
N ASP A 809 35.35 -37.97 -42.79
CA ASP A 809 35.19 -39.40 -42.47
C ASP A 809 36.14 -40.21 -43.37
N LYS A 810 37.12 -40.83 -42.74
CA LYS A 810 38.12 -41.72 -43.34
C LYS A 810 37.63 -43.16 -43.15
N ARG A 811 37.66 -43.94 -44.25
CA ARG A 811 37.81 -45.41 -44.31
C ARG A 811 36.66 -46.18 -43.64
N GLU A 812 35.91 -47.06 -44.30
CA GLU A 812 36.28 -48.07 -45.29
C GLU A 812 35.02 -48.61 -45.98
N ASN A 813 35.25 -49.12 -47.20
CA ASN A 813 34.43 -49.92 -48.11
C ASN A 813 33.43 -50.90 -47.42
N ASN A 814 32.34 -51.35 -48.03
CA ASN A 814 32.23 -51.88 -49.39
C ASN A 814 30.77 -52.20 -49.76
N GLU A 815 30.46 -52.14 -51.07
CA GLU A 815 29.48 -52.95 -51.83
C GLU A 815 27.97 -52.86 -51.50
N HIS A 816 27.01 -52.90 -52.44
CA HIS A 816 26.90 -52.83 -53.90
C HIS A 816 25.39 -52.78 -54.24
N ALA A 817 25.01 -52.09 -55.33
CA ALA A 817 23.85 -52.35 -56.22
C ALA A 817 22.41 -52.35 -55.62
N GLU A 818 21.33 -51.93 -56.28
CA GLU A 818 21.01 -51.44 -57.62
C GLU A 818 19.56 -50.91 -57.60
N ASN A 819 19.30 -49.91 -58.45
CA ASN A 819 18.06 -49.50 -59.15
C ASN A 819 16.75 -50.29 -58.91
N THR A 820 15.53 -49.74 -59.01
CA THR A 820 14.99 -49.09 -60.23
C THR A 820 13.57 -48.51 -59.97
N GLN A 821 13.34 -47.30 -60.50
CA GLN A 821 12.16 -46.75 -61.20
C GLN A 821 10.67 -47.01 -60.81
N SER A 822 10.00 -45.85 -60.74
CA SER A 822 8.78 -45.43 -61.46
C SER A 822 7.40 -45.75 -60.87
N ASP A 823 6.63 -44.67 -60.71
CA ASP A 823 5.18 -44.69 -60.62
C ASP A 823 4.54 -44.50 -62.01
N GLY A 824 3.42 -45.20 -62.22
CA GLY A 824 2.60 -45.07 -63.42
C GLY A 824 1.18 -45.62 -63.25
N LYS A 825 0.25 -44.72 -62.91
CA LYS A 825 -1.19 -44.65 -63.26
C LYS A 825 -2.21 -45.58 -62.58
N GLN A 826 -3.19 -44.92 -61.96
CA GLN A 826 -4.59 -45.33 -61.83
C GLN A 826 -5.38 -45.14 -63.14
N ARG A 827 -6.52 -45.84 -63.25
CA ARG A 827 -7.64 -45.59 -64.17
C ARG A 827 -8.97 -45.80 -63.40
N MET A 828 -9.89 -44.81 -63.54
CA MET A 828 -11.37 -44.87 -63.44
C MET A 828 -12.01 -45.39 -62.13
N GLU A 829 -13.18 -44.97 -61.65
CA GLU A 829 -14.24 -44.07 -62.10
C GLU A 829 -15.18 -43.74 -60.91
N ALA A 830 -15.88 -42.61 -61.04
CA ALA A 830 -17.23 -42.24 -60.57
C ALA A 830 -17.68 -42.49 -59.11
N GLY A 831 -18.16 -41.40 -58.49
CA GLY A 831 -18.61 -41.35 -57.10
C GLY A 831 -20.07 -41.74 -56.87
N GLU A 832 -20.48 -41.70 -55.61
CA GLU A 832 -21.82 -41.27 -55.19
C GLU A 832 -21.87 -41.01 -53.67
N SER A 833 -22.93 -40.31 -53.28
CA SER A 833 -23.18 -39.51 -52.08
C SER A 833 -23.47 -40.27 -50.77
N LYS A 834 -23.20 -39.57 -49.64
CA LYS A 834 -23.83 -39.56 -48.29
C LYS A 834 -25.08 -40.46 -48.10
N PRO A 835 -25.34 -41.07 -46.90
CA PRO A 835 -25.92 -40.30 -45.77
C PRO A 835 -25.66 -40.86 -44.36
N SER A 836 -26.51 -40.45 -43.42
CA SER A 836 -26.36 -40.25 -41.99
C SER A 836 -26.88 -41.39 -41.08
N ASP A 837 -26.59 -41.21 -39.79
CA ASP A 837 -27.38 -41.54 -38.60
C ASP A 837 -27.41 -42.95 -37.96
N ALA A 838 -27.37 -42.86 -36.61
CA ALA A 838 -28.03 -43.70 -35.60
C ALA A 838 -27.25 -44.81 -34.88
N LYS A 839 -26.72 -44.43 -33.70
CA LYS A 839 -27.10 -44.89 -32.35
C LYS A 839 -27.11 -46.41 -32.00
N GLN A 840 -26.22 -46.69 -31.03
CA GLN A 840 -26.44 -47.32 -29.71
C GLN A 840 -26.40 -48.86 -29.51
N THR A 841 -25.63 -49.20 -28.46
CA THR A 841 -25.69 -50.36 -27.52
C THR A 841 -25.06 -51.68 -28.01
N HIS A 842 -24.36 -52.51 -27.21
CA HIS A 842 -24.40 -52.83 -25.77
C HIS A 842 -23.06 -53.45 -25.29
N SER A 843 -22.74 -53.24 -24.00
CA SER A 843 -22.11 -54.14 -22.99
C SER A 843 -20.77 -54.88 -23.24
N ASP A 844 -19.92 -54.73 -22.21
CA ASP A 844 -18.98 -55.69 -21.62
C ASP A 844 -17.73 -56.11 -22.42
N VAL A 845 -16.56 -55.69 -21.92
CA VAL A 845 -15.46 -56.57 -21.49
C VAL A 845 -14.37 -55.68 -20.86
N GLU A 846 -14.15 -55.94 -19.58
CA GLU A 846 -13.00 -55.54 -18.76
C GLU A 846 -11.72 -56.17 -19.33
N ILE A 847 -10.60 -55.41 -19.35
CA ILE A 847 -9.24 -55.84 -19.00
C ILE A 847 -8.25 -54.73 -19.39
N ASN A 848 -7.81 -54.02 -18.35
CA ASN A 848 -6.48 -53.50 -18.08
C ASN A 848 -5.54 -53.19 -19.26
N LEU A 849 -5.51 -51.89 -19.61
CA LEU A 849 -4.32 -51.21 -20.10
C LEU A 849 -4.23 -49.85 -19.38
N ARG A 850 -3.35 -49.79 -18.37
CA ARG A 850 -2.67 -48.61 -17.81
C ARG A 850 -3.42 -47.27 -17.93
N GLN A 851 -4.23 -46.96 -16.91
CA GLN A 851 -4.58 -45.59 -16.54
C GLN A 851 -3.50 -45.02 -15.62
N ASP A 852 -3.20 -43.73 -15.77
CA ASP A 852 -2.88 -42.82 -14.65
C ASP A 852 -2.77 -41.39 -15.20
N LEU A 853 -3.83 -40.59 -15.02
CA LEU A 853 -3.73 -39.14 -14.89
C LEU A 853 -4.65 -38.75 -13.74
N ALA A 854 -4.16 -39.04 -12.54
CA ALA A 854 -4.72 -38.57 -11.30
C ALA A 854 -4.18 -37.18 -10.96
N GLU A 855 -5.09 -36.41 -10.38
CA GLU A 855 -4.94 -35.13 -9.74
C GLU A 855 -4.03 -35.19 -8.49
N ASP A 856 -3.54 -34.01 -8.13
CA ASP A 856 -3.34 -33.50 -6.77
C ASP A 856 -2.59 -34.36 -5.75
N SER A 857 -1.35 -33.95 -5.49
CA SER A 857 -0.84 -33.59 -4.16
C SER A 857 0.65 -33.30 -4.27
N VAL A 858 1.16 -32.33 -3.50
CA VAL A 858 2.24 -32.56 -2.53
C VAL A 858 2.34 -31.29 -1.66
N THR A 859 1.74 -31.43 -0.49
CA THR A 859 2.28 -30.98 0.79
C THR A 859 3.80 -31.06 0.82
N VAL A 860 4.51 -29.93 0.80
CA VAL A 860 5.95 -29.95 1.09
C VAL A 860 6.14 -29.96 2.60
N SER A 861 6.15 -31.15 3.18
CA SER A 861 6.75 -31.43 4.48
C SER A 861 7.78 -32.57 4.35
N ARG A 862 9.05 -32.15 4.28
CA ARG A 862 10.22 -32.64 5.03
C ARG A 862 10.52 -34.16 5.13
N ASN A 863 11.83 -34.39 4.95
CA ASN A 863 12.69 -35.50 5.44
C ASN A 863 12.86 -36.65 4.42
N THR A 864 14.04 -37.22 4.18
CA THR A 864 15.38 -37.13 4.80
C THR A 864 16.40 -37.82 3.87
N ASP A 865 17.70 -37.71 4.22
CA ASP A 865 18.83 -38.57 3.81
C ASP A 865 19.50 -38.23 2.46
N GLU A 866 20.81 -38.19 2.29
CA GLU A 866 21.98 -38.34 3.16
C GLU A 866 23.21 -37.79 2.39
N TRP A 867 24.25 -37.51 3.15
CA TRP A 867 25.63 -37.19 2.79
C TRP A 867 26.17 -37.69 1.44
N ASP A 868 26.85 -36.81 0.68
CA ASP A 868 28.32 -36.74 0.77
C ASP A 868 28.95 -35.54 0.01
N LYS A 869 29.89 -34.93 0.74
CA LYS A 869 31.20 -34.37 0.36
C LYS A 869 31.35 -33.37 -0.79
N GLU A 870 31.99 -32.27 -0.38
CA GLU A 870 33.11 -31.60 -1.05
C GLU A 870 32.81 -31.07 -2.46
N SER A 871 32.91 -29.77 -2.72
CA SER A 871 34.11 -29.00 -2.49
C SER A 871 33.82 -27.52 -2.66
N LYS A 872 34.24 -26.75 -1.64
CA LYS A 872 35.21 -25.66 -1.71
C LYS A 872 35.27 -24.77 -2.99
N PRO A 873 35.65 -23.52 -2.74
CA PRO A 873 35.04 -22.30 -3.24
C PRO A 873 35.74 -21.84 -4.52
N LYS A 874 35.35 -20.68 -5.01
CA LYS A 874 36.22 -19.49 -4.96
C LYS A 874 35.40 -18.30 -5.41
N CYS A 875 35.43 -17.22 -4.63
CA CYS A 875 36.34 -16.11 -4.87
C CYS A 875 36.13 -15.59 -6.29
N SER A 876 35.85 -14.34 -6.50
CA SER A 876 36.24 -13.18 -5.71
C SER A 876 35.72 -12.00 -6.56
N GLU A 877 35.34 -10.91 -5.90
CA GLU A 877 36.09 -9.66 -6.02
C GLU A 877 36.08 -9.13 -7.46
N THR A 878 35.73 -7.89 -7.71
CA THR A 878 35.55 -6.70 -6.89
C THR A 878 35.13 -5.65 -7.92
N ASP A 879 34.90 -4.44 -7.42
CA ASP A 879 34.93 -3.19 -8.18
C ASP A 879 33.57 -2.88 -8.83
N MET A 880 32.69 -2.05 -8.25
CA MET A 880 32.97 -0.74 -7.67
C MET A 880 34.18 -0.07 -8.33
N SER A 881 33.91 0.82 -9.27
CA SER A 881 33.75 2.21 -8.84
C SER A 881 33.77 3.20 -9.99
N LEU A 882 33.08 4.31 -9.70
CA LEU A 882 33.38 5.69 -10.04
C LEU A 882 34.46 5.88 -11.13
N ASP A 883 34.09 6.57 -12.20
CA ASP A 883 34.37 8.00 -12.16
C ASP A 883 33.54 8.85 -13.11
N CYS A 884 33.57 10.12 -12.76
CA CYS A 884 32.81 11.23 -13.29
C CYS A 884 33.24 11.65 -14.71
N LEU A 885 32.30 12.34 -15.35
CA LEU A 885 32.40 13.30 -16.46
C LEU A 885 33.71 14.13 -16.45
N PRO A 886 34.22 14.68 -17.57
CA PRO A 886 33.47 15.18 -18.74
C PRO A 886 34.22 15.05 -20.10
N THR A 887 33.72 15.79 -21.09
CA THR A 887 34.38 16.33 -22.31
C THR A 887 34.26 15.60 -23.64
N ASN A 888 33.93 16.45 -24.62
CA ASN A 888 33.62 16.20 -26.02
C ASN A 888 34.86 15.90 -26.86
N GLN A 889 34.60 15.26 -28.02
CA GLN A 889 35.41 15.23 -29.25
C GLN A 889 36.74 14.46 -29.11
N GLU A 890 37.25 13.69 -30.06
CA GLU A 890 37.03 13.58 -31.49
C GLU A 890 37.68 12.25 -31.96
N SER A 891 37.35 11.88 -33.19
CA SER A 891 38.07 11.02 -34.14
C SER A 891 39.48 10.47 -33.84
N THR A 892 39.73 9.29 -34.44
CA THR A 892 41.01 8.77 -34.99
C THR A 892 42.11 8.36 -34.00
N ALA A 893 42.96 7.36 -34.23
CA ALA A 893 43.04 6.18 -35.09
C ALA A 893 44.36 5.45 -34.73
N ILE A 894 44.38 4.11 -34.79
CA ILE A 894 45.53 3.18 -35.08
C ILE A 894 46.73 3.12 -34.08
N PRO A 895 47.68 2.15 -34.14
CA PRO A 895 47.70 0.74 -34.60
C PRO A 895 48.38 -0.29 -33.64
N GLU A 896 48.13 -1.58 -33.95
CA GLU A 896 49.07 -2.73 -34.03
C GLU A 896 49.81 -3.24 -32.77
N SER A 897 49.89 -4.55 -32.52
CA SER A 897 50.47 -5.62 -33.36
C SER A 897 50.40 -6.94 -32.55
N LYS A 898 50.55 -8.18 -33.04
CA LYS A 898 50.65 -8.87 -34.33
C LYS A 898 50.68 -10.38 -34.01
N SER A 899 50.10 -11.23 -34.88
CA SER A 899 50.73 -12.39 -35.54
C SER A 899 49.64 -13.17 -36.29
N GLU A 900 49.50 -13.02 -37.61
CA GLU A 900 50.17 -13.77 -38.69
C GLU A 900 49.67 -15.21 -38.91
N ALA A 901 48.83 -15.39 -39.94
CA ALA A 901 48.77 -16.60 -40.79
C ALA A 901 47.92 -16.38 -42.08
N ASN A 902 48.62 -16.38 -43.22
CA ASN A 902 48.30 -16.85 -44.58
C ASN A 902 46.97 -16.53 -45.34
N THR A 903 47.10 -15.55 -46.25
CA THR A 903 46.81 -15.59 -47.70
C THR A 903 45.89 -16.67 -48.30
N ASN A 904 44.59 -16.35 -48.32
CA ASN A 904 43.63 -16.66 -49.40
C ASN A 904 42.54 -15.56 -49.49
N HIS A 905 42.91 -14.30 -49.21
CA HIS A 905 41.94 -13.28 -48.78
C HIS A 905 41.47 -12.26 -49.83
N ASN A 906 41.96 -12.28 -51.07
CA ASN A 906 41.74 -11.14 -51.98
C ASN A 906 40.45 -11.16 -52.82
N THR A 907 39.74 -12.28 -52.96
CA THR A 907 38.44 -12.32 -53.68
C THR A 907 37.22 -12.23 -52.75
N LEU A 908 37.34 -12.69 -51.51
CA LEU A 908 36.26 -12.60 -50.51
C LEU A 908 36.12 -11.18 -49.91
N ALA A 909 37.22 -10.41 -49.87
CA ALA A 909 37.23 -9.06 -49.32
C ALA A 909 36.50 -8.05 -50.21
N GLN A 910 36.60 -8.15 -51.54
CA GLN A 910 35.90 -7.25 -52.46
C GLN A 910 34.38 -7.50 -52.48
N SER A 911 33.94 -8.76 -52.40
CA SER A 911 32.52 -9.15 -52.27
C SER A 911 31.90 -8.65 -50.95
N LYS A 912 32.62 -8.80 -49.82
CA LYS A 912 32.15 -8.29 -48.52
C LYS A 912 32.04 -6.77 -48.48
N VAL A 913 32.98 -6.04 -49.08
CA VAL A 913 32.94 -4.56 -49.10
C VAL A 913 31.81 -4.03 -50.00
N ALA A 914 31.54 -4.68 -51.14
CA ALA A 914 30.43 -4.31 -52.03
C ALA A 914 29.05 -4.57 -51.37
N ASN A 915 28.87 -5.71 -50.72
CA ASN A 915 27.64 -6.02 -49.97
C ASN A 915 27.43 -5.12 -48.76
N THR A 916 28.52 -4.72 -48.07
CA THR A 916 28.43 -3.78 -46.94
C THR A 916 28.07 -2.38 -47.42
N LYS A 917 28.55 -1.94 -48.59
CA LYS A 917 28.14 -0.67 -49.22
C LYS A 917 26.68 -0.68 -49.64
N LEU A 918 26.20 -1.75 -50.28
CA LEU A 918 24.80 -1.91 -50.69
C LEU A 918 23.84 -1.96 -49.50
N LEU A 919 24.22 -2.64 -48.41
CA LEU A 919 23.45 -2.65 -47.16
C LEU A 919 23.44 -1.28 -46.48
N LYS A 920 24.56 -0.54 -46.53
CA LYS A 920 24.65 0.82 -45.98
C LYS A 920 23.82 1.81 -46.81
N GLU A 921 23.88 1.74 -48.14
CA GLU A 921 23.04 2.55 -49.04
C GLU A 921 21.55 2.19 -48.94
N SER A 922 21.20 0.91 -48.78
CA SER A 922 19.82 0.47 -48.52
C SER A 922 19.31 1.00 -47.17
N ARG A 923 20.11 0.87 -46.12
CA ARG A 923 19.80 1.39 -44.78
C ARG A 923 19.67 2.91 -44.78
N ASP A 924 20.60 3.63 -45.42
CA ASP A 924 20.59 5.09 -45.51
C ASP A 924 19.43 5.60 -46.38
N ASN A 925 19.02 4.85 -47.41
CA ASN A 925 17.80 5.11 -48.17
C ASN A 925 16.52 4.87 -47.36
N VAL A 926 16.46 3.82 -46.54
CA VAL A 926 15.33 3.57 -45.62
C VAL A 926 15.24 4.67 -44.56
N TRP A 927 16.35 5.06 -43.93
CA TRP A 927 16.38 6.19 -42.98
C TRP A 927 16.06 7.53 -43.66
N SER A 928 16.48 7.75 -44.90
CA SER A 928 16.13 8.92 -45.71
C SER A 928 14.63 8.96 -46.00
N ILE A 929 14.00 7.83 -46.34
CA ILE A 929 12.56 7.70 -46.59
C ILE A 929 11.77 7.89 -45.29
N ILE A 930 12.18 7.24 -44.19
CA ILE A 930 11.55 7.41 -42.87
C ILE A 930 11.67 8.87 -42.43
N ARG A 931 12.86 9.48 -42.53
CA ARG A 931 13.09 10.88 -42.20
C ARG A 931 12.23 11.81 -43.03
N LYS A 932 12.15 11.63 -44.36
CA LYS A 932 11.28 12.44 -45.23
C LYS A 932 9.79 12.25 -44.91
N THR A 933 9.39 11.05 -44.52
CA THR A 933 7.98 10.75 -44.19
C THR A 933 7.57 11.32 -42.84
N VAL A 934 8.41 11.18 -41.81
CA VAL A 934 8.20 11.79 -40.48
C VAL A 934 8.27 13.32 -40.56
N LEU A 935 9.24 13.88 -41.28
CA LEU A 935 9.33 15.34 -41.49
C LEU A 935 8.10 15.90 -42.22
N ARG A 936 7.51 15.13 -43.14
CA ARG A 936 6.27 15.51 -43.84
C ARG A 936 5.04 15.42 -42.93
N GLU A 937 4.99 14.45 -42.03
CA GLU A 937 3.87 14.22 -41.11
C GLU A 937 3.84 15.24 -39.95
N TYR A 938 5.01 15.65 -39.46
CA TYR A 938 5.20 16.61 -38.35
C TYR A 938 5.63 18.01 -38.80
N SER A 939 5.45 18.34 -40.07
CA SER A 939 5.80 19.67 -40.63
C SER A 939 5.09 20.82 -39.91
N PHE A 940 3.93 20.56 -39.31
CA PHE A 940 3.17 21.54 -38.51
C PHE A 940 3.91 22.01 -37.24
N LEU A 941 4.92 21.27 -36.75
CA LEU A 941 5.73 21.69 -35.59
C LEU A 941 6.52 22.97 -35.86
N LEU A 942 6.74 23.31 -37.14
CA LEU A 942 7.43 24.52 -37.56
C LEU A 942 6.49 25.73 -37.69
N ILE A 943 5.17 25.55 -37.49
CA ILE A 943 4.19 26.63 -37.54
C ILE A 943 4.32 27.45 -36.23
N PRO A 944 4.66 28.75 -36.29
CA PRO A 944 4.83 29.57 -35.09
C PRO A 944 3.57 29.62 -34.20
N ASP A 945 2.40 29.71 -34.84
CA ASP A 945 1.11 29.72 -34.15
C ASP A 945 0.87 28.43 -33.34
N PHE A 946 1.34 27.28 -33.84
CA PHE A 946 1.24 26.00 -33.15
C PHE A 946 2.20 25.90 -31.96
N LEU A 947 3.44 26.36 -32.10
CA LEU A 947 4.41 26.40 -30.99
C LEU A 947 3.92 27.29 -29.84
N LEU A 948 3.31 28.43 -30.15
CA LEU A 948 2.72 29.32 -29.15
C LEU A 948 1.50 28.71 -28.46
N LEU A 949 0.66 27.98 -29.21
CA LEU A 949 -0.44 27.20 -28.65
C LEU A 949 0.07 26.12 -27.69
N LEU A 950 1.18 25.43 -28.03
CA LEU A 950 1.81 24.44 -27.15
C LEU A 950 2.29 25.05 -25.82
N VAL A 951 2.89 26.23 -25.86
CA VAL A 951 3.31 26.93 -24.62
C VAL A 951 2.09 27.27 -23.75
N SER A 952 1.02 27.78 -24.35
CA SER A 952 -0.25 28.04 -23.64
C SER A 952 -0.80 26.76 -23.00
N PHE A 953 -0.76 25.63 -23.69
CA PHE A 953 -1.19 24.33 -23.19
C PHE A 953 -0.33 23.76 -22.05
N LEU A 954 0.97 24.03 -22.01
CA LEU A 954 1.82 23.63 -20.88
C LEU A 954 1.42 24.33 -19.58
N PHE A 955 1.14 25.64 -19.65
CA PHE A 955 0.65 26.41 -18.51
C PHE A 955 -0.76 25.98 -18.08
N LEU A 956 -1.63 25.67 -19.05
CA LEU A 956 -2.95 25.10 -18.79
C LEU A 956 -2.83 23.78 -18.01
N ALA A 957 -2.04 22.83 -18.53
CA ALA A 957 -1.85 21.51 -17.94
C ALA A 957 -1.27 21.57 -16.51
N TYR A 958 -0.35 22.52 -16.25
CA TYR A 958 0.15 22.77 -14.89
C TYR A 958 -0.97 23.24 -13.97
N GLY A 959 -1.76 24.20 -14.43
CA GLY A 959 -2.79 24.87 -13.64
C GLY A 959 -3.95 23.96 -13.26
N CYS A 960 -4.53 23.24 -14.22
CA CYS A 960 -5.73 22.43 -14.00
C CYS A 960 -5.48 21.17 -13.16
N SER A 961 -4.27 20.60 -13.20
CA SER A 961 -3.96 19.36 -12.48
C SER A 961 -4.00 19.50 -10.96
N VAL A 962 -3.70 20.69 -10.42
CA VAL A 962 -3.63 20.95 -8.97
C VAL A 962 -4.99 20.82 -8.27
N PRO A 963 -6.09 21.49 -8.72
CA PRO A 963 -7.42 21.29 -8.16
C PRO A 963 -7.90 19.84 -8.13
N PHE A 964 -7.68 19.05 -9.20
CA PHE A 964 -8.09 17.64 -9.22
C PHE A 964 -7.39 16.79 -8.14
N VAL A 965 -6.15 17.11 -7.79
CA VAL A 965 -5.40 16.38 -6.77
C VAL A 965 -5.73 16.88 -5.36
N TYR A 966 -5.76 18.20 -5.19
CA TYR A 966 -5.73 18.86 -3.87
C TYR A 966 -7.07 19.41 -3.39
N LEU A 967 -8.13 19.47 -4.21
CA LEU A 967 -9.43 19.97 -3.77
C LEU A 967 -10.00 19.15 -2.60
N VAL A 968 -9.91 17.82 -2.68
CA VAL A 968 -10.36 16.93 -1.59
C VAL A 968 -9.51 17.13 -0.33
N PRO A 969 -8.17 16.97 -0.35
CA PRO A 969 -7.31 17.27 0.80
C PRO A 969 -7.51 18.67 1.41
N TYR A 970 -7.67 19.69 0.58
CA TYR A 970 -7.95 21.06 1.02
C TYR A 970 -9.29 21.14 1.74
N SER A 971 -10.37 20.58 1.16
CA SER A 971 -11.69 20.58 1.79
C SER A 971 -11.70 19.87 3.14
N LEU A 972 -10.97 18.74 3.26
CA LEU A 972 -10.80 18.02 4.53
C LEU A 972 -10.04 18.90 5.55
N SER A 973 -8.97 19.59 5.11
CA SER A 973 -8.23 20.53 5.98
C SER A 973 -9.06 21.74 6.41
N ALA A 974 -10.05 22.13 5.62
CA ALA A 974 -11.03 23.18 5.93
C ALA A 974 -12.22 22.69 6.78
N GLY A 975 -12.18 21.44 7.29
CA GLY A 975 -13.21 20.88 8.17
C GLY A 975 -14.44 20.30 7.46
N VAL A 976 -14.38 20.06 6.15
CA VAL A 976 -15.46 19.41 5.36
C VAL A 976 -15.39 17.90 5.53
N SER A 977 -16.54 17.24 5.67
CA SER A 977 -16.59 15.77 5.81
C SER A 977 -16.12 15.04 4.54
N PRO A 978 -15.59 13.80 4.64
CA PRO A 978 -15.15 13.04 3.46
C PRO A 978 -16.22 12.82 2.40
N GLN A 979 -17.48 12.59 2.81
CA GLN A 979 -18.61 12.42 1.91
C GLN A 979 -18.94 13.72 1.18
N GLN A 980 -18.91 14.85 1.89
CA GLN A 980 -19.09 16.17 1.28
C GLN A 980 -17.94 16.52 0.33
N ALA A 981 -16.70 16.16 0.67
CA ALA A 981 -15.54 16.33 -0.19
C ALA A 981 -15.65 15.51 -1.48
N ALA A 982 -16.13 14.27 -1.41
CA ALA A 982 -16.42 13.44 -2.58
C ALA A 982 -17.57 14.02 -3.44
N LEU A 983 -18.59 14.60 -2.77
CA LEU A 983 -19.69 15.28 -3.46
C LEU A 983 -19.21 16.52 -4.22
N LEU A 984 -18.20 17.25 -3.75
CA LEU A 984 -17.59 18.37 -4.49
C LEU A 984 -17.02 17.92 -5.85
N MET A 985 -16.36 16.76 -5.90
CA MET A 985 -15.85 16.19 -7.17
C MET A 985 -16.99 15.77 -8.10
N SER A 986 -18.09 15.27 -7.54
CA SER A 986 -19.30 14.91 -8.30
C SER A 986 -19.97 16.15 -8.90
N ILE A 987 -20.07 17.24 -8.12
CA ILE A 987 -20.59 18.54 -8.58
C ILE A 987 -19.71 19.10 -9.70
N LEU A 988 -18.38 19.02 -9.55
CA LEU A 988 -17.42 19.42 -10.57
C LEU A 988 -17.66 18.65 -11.88
N GLY A 989 -17.83 17.32 -11.81
CA GLY A 989 -18.13 16.46 -12.97
C GLY A 989 -19.43 16.83 -13.68
N VAL A 990 -20.53 17.00 -12.93
CA VAL A 990 -21.84 17.38 -13.51
C VAL A 990 -21.76 18.77 -14.16
N SER A 991 -21.12 19.73 -13.50
CA SER A 991 -20.96 21.08 -14.05
C SER A 991 -20.11 21.06 -15.33
N GLY A 992 -19.09 20.20 -15.40
CA GLY A 992 -18.28 19.98 -16.60
C GLY A 992 -19.06 19.46 -17.79
N ILE A 993 -20.06 18.58 -17.58
CA ILE A 993 -20.97 18.16 -18.67
C ILE A 993 -21.69 19.37 -19.26
N VAL A 994 -22.21 20.25 -18.41
CA VAL A 994 -22.89 21.47 -18.87
C VAL A 994 -21.91 22.37 -19.64
N GLY A 995 -20.71 22.55 -19.11
CA GLY A 995 -19.63 23.35 -19.71
C GLY A 995 -19.19 22.87 -21.10
N THR A 996 -18.96 21.57 -21.27
CA THR A 996 -18.57 20.96 -22.55
C THR A 996 -19.61 21.25 -23.65
N ILE A 997 -20.90 21.11 -23.33
CA ILE A 997 -22.00 21.29 -24.29
C ILE A 997 -22.22 22.78 -24.59
N THR A 998 -22.26 23.65 -23.57
CA THR A 998 -22.50 25.08 -23.78
C THR A 998 -21.37 25.71 -24.59
N PHE A 999 -20.11 25.46 -24.23
CA PHE A 999 -18.98 26.03 -24.97
C PHE A 999 -18.75 25.38 -26.32
N GLY A 1000 -19.09 24.09 -26.49
CA GLY A 1000 -19.16 23.48 -27.81
C GLY A 1000 -20.14 24.21 -28.74
N TRP A 1001 -21.33 24.54 -28.24
CA TRP A 1001 -22.33 25.30 -29.01
C TRP A 1001 -21.97 26.77 -29.23
N ILE A 1002 -21.37 27.43 -28.24
CA ILE A 1002 -20.97 28.85 -28.33
C ILE A 1002 -19.77 29.03 -29.26
N ALA A 1003 -18.80 28.10 -29.24
CA ALA A 1003 -17.58 28.21 -30.04
C ALA A 1003 -17.84 28.09 -31.54
N ASP A 1004 -18.86 27.31 -31.95
CA ASP A 1004 -19.34 27.30 -33.35
C ASP A 1004 -19.91 28.67 -33.80
N ARG A 1005 -20.15 29.61 -32.87
CA ARG A 1005 -20.70 30.96 -33.15
C ARG A 1005 -19.71 32.10 -32.89
N LYS A 1006 -18.68 31.93 -32.04
CA LYS A 1006 -17.68 32.97 -31.67
C LYS A 1006 -16.32 32.37 -31.29
N VAL A 1007 -15.22 32.98 -31.77
CA VAL A 1007 -13.81 32.51 -31.60
C VAL A 1007 -13.18 32.85 -30.23
N VAL A 1008 -13.78 33.75 -29.43
CA VAL A 1008 -13.19 34.26 -28.16
C VAL A 1008 -13.39 33.31 -26.96
N SER A 1009 -14.07 32.18 -27.15
CA SER A 1009 -14.59 31.32 -26.09
C SER A 1009 -13.50 30.60 -25.25
N TYR A 1010 -12.36 30.25 -25.83
CA TYR A 1010 -11.28 29.52 -25.12
C TYR A 1010 -10.58 30.38 -24.06
N MET A 1011 -10.21 31.62 -24.38
CA MET A 1011 -9.48 32.50 -23.45
C MET A 1011 -10.35 32.89 -22.26
N LEU A 1012 -11.65 33.09 -22.50
CA LEU A 1012 -12.63 33.35 -21.44
C LEU A 1012 -12.77 32.14 -20.52
N ALA A 1013 -12.88 30.92 -21.08
CA ALA A 1013 -12.99 29.71 -20.27
C ALA A 1013 -11.77 29.52 -19.35
N VAL A 1014 -10.56 29.48 -19.92
CA VAL A 1014 -9.32 29.24 -19.17
C VAL A 1014 -9.02 30.37 -18.19
N GLY A 1015 -9.28 31.62 -18.57
CA GLY A 1015 -9.10 32.78 -17.69
C GLY A 1015 -10.06 32.78 -16.49
N SER A 1016 -11.33 32.41 -16.71
CA SER A 1016 -12.32 32.29 -15.63
C SER A 1016 -12.03 31.09 -14.71
N GLU A 1017 -11.55 29.97 -15.27
CA GLU A 1017 -11.05 28.84 -14.49
C GLU A 1017 -9.90 29.27 -13.58
N GLY A 1018 -8.87 29.93 -14.13
CA GLY A 1018 -7.73 30.44 -13.38
C GLY A 1018 -8.12 31.42 -12.28
N LEU A 1019 -9.04 32.33 -12.57
CA LEU A 1019 -9.56 33.26 -11.58
C LEU A 1019 -10.25 32.53 -10.41
N SER A 1020 -11.04 31.50 -10.69
CA SER A 1020 -11.70 30.71 -9.64
C SER A 1020 -10.69 30.02 -8.72
N CYS A 1021 -9.56 29.51 -9.26
CA CYS A 1021 -8.47 28.91 -8.47
C CYS A 1021 -7.76 29.92 -7.56
N LEU A 1022 -7.60 31.19 -7.99
CA LEU A 1022 -6.98 32.21 -7.15
C LEU A 1022 -7.81 32.53 -5.90
N PHE A 1023 -9.14 32.43 -5.99
CA PHE A 1023 -10.03 32.69 -4.86
C PHE A 1023 -10.26 31.45 -3.97
N LEU A 1024 -9.91 30.25 -4.44
CA LEU A 1024 -10.14 29.00 -3.69
C LEU A 1024 -9.59 29.03 -2.25
N PRO A 1025 -8.36 29.53 -1.96
CA PRO A 1025 -7.84 29.56 -0.60
C PRO A 1025 -8.66 30.37 0.41
N LEU A 1026 -9.56 31.25 -0.07
CA LEU A 1026 -10.42 32.08 0.79
C LEU A 1026 -11.74 31.38 1.14
N LEU A 1027 -12.03 30.23 0.52
CA LEU A 1027 -13.31 29.52 0.64
C LEU A 1027 -13.21 28.41 1.68
N ASN A 1028 -13.72 28.67 2.88
CA ASN A 1028 -13.72 27.69 3.97
C ASN A 1028 -15.11 27.08 4.18
N GLY A 1029 -15.17 25.75 4.28
CA GLY A 1029 -16.39 25.00 4.51
C GLY A 1029 -17.18 24.66 3.24
N PHE A 1030 -18.06 23.66 3.36
CA PHE A 1030 -18.74 23.04 2.22
C PHE A 1030 -19.59 24.02 1.40
N SER A 1031 -20.35 24.90 2.07
CA SER A 1031 -21.24 25.85 1.39
C SER A 1031 -20.52 26.85 0.48
N LEU A 1032 -19.27 27.20 0.79
CA LEU A 1032 -18.46 28.11 -0.03
C LEU A 1032 -17.70 27.36 -1.15
N LEU A 1033 -17.40 26.07 -0.93
CA LEU A 1033 -16.71 25.23 -1.92
C LEU A 1033 -17.63 24.67 -3.01
N VAL A 1034 -18.94 24.59 -2.77
CA VAL A 1034 -19.93 24.19 -3.78
C VAL A 1034 -19.98 25.19 -4.96
N PRO A 1035 -20.13 26.51 -4.74
CA PRO A 1035 -20.03 27.51 -5.80
C PRO A 1035 -18.71 27.45 -6.58
N PHE A 1036 -17.59 27.21 -5.89
CA PHE A 1036 -16.30 27.00 -6.57
C PHE A 1036 -16.34 25.77 -7.48
N SER A 1037 -16.80 24.63 -6.98
CA SER A 1037 -16.84 23.37 -7.75
C SER A 1037 -17.75 23.47 -8.97
N LEU A 1038 -18.86 24.22 -8.86
CA LEU A 1038 -19.74 24.55 -9.98
C LEU A 1038 -19.02 25.41 -11.03
N ILE A 1039 -18.40 26.52 -10.62
CA ILE A 1039 -17.73 27.45 -11.52
C ILE A 1039 -16.51 26.78 -12.18
N TYR A 1040 -15.65 26.17 -11.38
CA TYR A 1040 -14.45 25.48 -11.84
C TYR A 1040 -14.82 24.34 -12.79
N GLY A 1041 -15.76 23.47 -12.41
CA GLY A 1041 -16.22 22.38 -13.27
C GLY A 1041 -16.81 22.86 -14.59
N TYR A 1042 -17.61 23.94 -14.59
CA TYR A 1042 -18.21 24.50 -15.80
C TYR A 1042 -17.14 24.97 -16.81
N PHE A 1043 -16.12 25.69 -16.34
CA PHE A 1043 -15.05 26.18 -17.22
C PHE A 1043 -14.00 25.11 -17.55
N ASP A 1044 -13.76 24.14 -16.66
CA ASP A 1044 -12.93 22.98 -16.95
C ASP A 1044 -13.52 22.15 -18.11
N GLY A 1045 -14.81 21.84 -18.04
CA GLY A 1045 -15.52 21.19 -19.15
C GLY A 1045 -15.45 21.98 -20.46
N ALA A 1046 -15.50 23.31 -20.38
CA ALA A 1046 -15.38 24.15 -21.56
C ALA A 1046 -14.03 24.00 -22.28
N TYR A 1047 -12.89 24.02 -21.59
CA TYR A 1047 -11.61 23.91 -22.29
C TYR A 1047 -11.35 22.50 -22.83
N VAL A 1048 -11.80 21.45 -22.14
CA VAL A 1048 -11.64 20.06 -22.60
C VAL A 1048 -12.29 19.86 -23.97
N ALA A 1049 -13.43 20.49 -24.23
CA ALA A 1049 -14.09 20.48 -25.54
C ALA A 1049 -13.36 21.34 -26.60
N LEU A 1050 -12.65 22.39 -26.18
CA LEU A 1050 -12.04 23.37 -27.07
C LEU A 1050 -10.59 23.05 -27.47
N ILE A 1051 -9.84 22.22 -26.74
CA ILE A 1051 -8.47 21.81 -27.12
C ILE A 1051 -8.42 21.27 -28.56
N PRO A 1052 -9.29 20.30 -28.96
CA PRO A 1052 -9.26 19.78 -30.32
C PRO A 1052 -9.72 20.80 -31.37
N VAL A 1053 -10.59 21.74 -30.99
CA VAL A 1053 -11.09 22.81 -31.86
C VAL A 1053 -9.97 23.80 -32.17
N VAL A 1054 -9.34 24.35 -31.14
CA VAL A 1054 -8.25 25.33 -31.30
C VAL A 1054 -7.03 24.71 -31.99
N THR A 1055 -6.74 23.43 -31.71
CA THR A 1055 -5.68 22.67 -32.40
C THR A 1055 -6.00 22.51 -33.89
N SER A 1056 -7.25 22.19 -34.22
CA SER A 1056 -7.76 22.11 -35.61
C SER A 1056 -7.71 23.43 -36.36
N ASP A 1057 -7.99 24.54 -35.68
CA ASP A 1057 -8.01 25.85 -36.32
C ASP A 1057 -6.58 26.34 -36.61
N THR A 1058 -5.62 25.87 -35.81
CA THR A 1058 -4.19 26.21 -35.96
C THR A 1058 -3.49 25.27 -36.94
N VAL A 1059 -3.82 23.98 -36.90
CA VAL A 1059 -3.23 22.94 -37.74
C VAL A 1059 -4.32 22.37 -38.62
N SER A 1060 -4.15 22.44 -39.95
CA SER A 1060 -5.13 21.93 -40.92
C SER A 1060 -5.67 20.54 -40.53
N SER A 1061 -6.93 20.25 -40.85
CA SER A 1061 -7.61 19.00 -40.50
C SER A 1061 -6.86 17.73 -40.92
N THR A 1062 -5.96 17.83 -41.90
CA THR A 1062 -5.11 16.72 -42.39
C THR A 1062 -4.03 16.28 -41.40
N HIS A 1063 -3.56 17.17 -40.52
CA HIS A 1063 -2.51 16.87 -39.53
C HIS A 1063 -3.04 16.84 -38.08
N LEU A 1064 -4.36 16.95 -37.90
CA LEU A 1064 -5.01 17.07 -36.59
C LEU A 1064 -4.68 15.90 -35.65
N THR A 1065 -4.70 14.67 -36.14
CA THR A 1065 -4.38 13.47 -35.35
C THR A 1065 -2.97 13.53 -34.76
N SER A 1066 -1.98 13.89 -35.59
CA SER A 1066 -0.57 13.99 -35.18
C SER A 1066 -0.34 15.18 -34.26
N ALA A 1067 -1.02 16.31 -34.51
CA ALA A 1067 -0.96 17.49 -33.64
C ALA A 1067 -1.53 17.22 -32.25
N LEU A 1068 -2.68 16.55 -32.16
CA LEU A 1068 -3.27 16.14 -30.87
C LEU A 1068 -2.37 15.18 -30.09
N GLY A 1069 -1.70 14.24 -30.78
CA GLY A 1069 -0.72 13.36 -30.14
C GLY A 1069 0.43 14.12 -29.47
N VAL A 1070 0.96 15.15 -30.15
CA VAL A 1070 2.01 16.02 -29.59
C VAL A 1070 1.49 16.88 -28.43
N VAL A 1071 0.29 17.46 -28.58
CA VAL A 1071 -0.35 18.26 -27.52
C VAL A 1071 -0.51 17.44 -26.24
N TYR A 1072 -1.08 16.24 -26.33
CA TYR A 1072 -1.28 15.38 -25.17
C TYR A 1072 0.03 14.84 -24.58
N PHE A 1073 1.03 14.52 -25.42
CA PHE A 1073 2.36 14.16 -24.94
C PHE A 1073 2.97 15.26 -24.07
N LEU A 1074 2.92 16.51 -24.53
CA LEU A 1074 3.47 17.64 -23.80
C LEU A 1074 2.68 17.95 -22.52
N HIS A 1075 1.36 17.70 -22.49
CA HIS A 1075 0.57 17.78 -21.26
C HIS A 1075 1.06 16.83 -20.16
N ALA A 1076 1.67 15.69 -20.49
CA ALA A 1076 2.10 14.72 -19.50
C ALA A 1076 3.11 15.29 -18.49
N ILE A 1077 4.00 16.19 -18.94
CA ILE A 1077 5.10 16.72 -18.13
C ILE A 1077 4.55 17.60 -16.98
N PRO A 1078 3.71 18.63 -17.24
CA PRO A 1078 3.09 19.39 -16.16
C PRO A 1078 2.23 18.56 -15.19
N TYR A 1079 1.47 17.57 -15.68
CA TYR A 1079 0.65 16.71 -14.82
C TYR A 1079 1.50 15.84 -13.87
N LEU A 1080 2.71 15.49 -14.25
CA LEU A 1080 3.64 14.75 -13.40
C LEU A 1080 4.30 15.67 -12.34
N ILE A 1081 4.63 16.90 -12.73
CA ILE A 1081 5.45 17.82 -11.93
C ILE A 1081 4.60 18.68 -11.00
N SER A 1082 3.40 19.12 -11.42
CA SER A 1082 2.58 20.06 -10.65
C SER A 1082 2.15 19.51 -9.29
N PRO A 1083 1.76 18.22 -9.13
CA PRO A 1083 1.36 17.74 -7.81
C PRO A 1083 2.53 17.65 -6.83
N PRO A 1084 3.70 17.07 -7.15
CA PRO A 1084 4.86 17.10 -6.27
C PRO A 1084 5.31 18.51 -5.86
N ILE A 1085 5.29 19.48 -6.78
CA ILE A 1085 5.60 20.88 -6.45
C ILE A 1085 4.54 21.43 -5.49
N GLY A 1086 3.26 21.19 -5.75
CA GLY A 1086 2.17 21.60 -4.88
C GLY A 1086 2.24 20.98 -3.48
N GLY A 1087 2.64 19.71 -3.38
CA GLY A 1087 2.88 19.03 -2.11
C GLY A 1087 4.08 19.61 -1.37
N TRP A 1088 5.20 19.81 -2.05
CA TRP A 1088 6.37 20.46 -1.47
C TRP A 1088 6.07 21.87 -0.94
N LEU A 1089 5.26 22.65 -1.65
CA LEU A 1089 4.81 23.96 -1.18
C LEU A 1089 3.95 23.85 0.09
N VAL A 1090 3.07 22.86 0.17
CA VAL A 1090 2.26 22.60 1.37
C VAL A 1090 3.14 22.15 2.53
N ASP A 1091 4.12 21.28 2.30
CA ASP A 1091 5.03 20.78 3.33
C ASP A 1091 5.89 21.92 3.91
N GLN A 1092 6.31 22.89 3.08
CA GLN A 1092 7.08 24.04 3.52
C GLN A 1092 6.23 25.11 4.22
N THR A 1093 5.02 25.37 3.73
CA THR A 1093 4.19 26.50 4.21
C THR A 1093 3.12 26.11 5.22
N GLY A 1094 2.82 24.82 5.36
CA GLY A 1094 1.71 24.29 6.16
C GLY A 1094 0.32 24.61 5.59
N SER A 1095 0.21 25.15 4.37
CA SER A 1095 -1.05 25.59 3.77
C SER A 1095 -1.11 25.34 2.26
N TYR A 1096 -2.31 25.12 1.73
CA TYR A 1096 -2.57 24.95 0.30
C TYR A 1096 -2.61 26.27 -0.50
N THR A 1097 -2.50 27.42 0.18
CA THR A 1097 -2.63 28.74 -0.43
C THR A 1097 -1.63 28.97 -1.57
N ALA A 1098 -0.34 28.71 -1.36
CA ALA A 1098 0.70 28.91 -2.37
C ALA A 1098 0.48 28.01 -3.58
N THR A 1099 0.05 26.77 -3.35
CA THR A 1099 -0.23 25.77 -4.38
C THR A 1099 -1.38 26.19 -5.30
N PHE A 1100 -2.50 26.66 -4.75
CA PHE A 1100 -3.63 27.13 -5.56
C PHE A 1100 -3.37 28.49 -6.23
N PHE A 1101 -2.60 29.38 -5.61
CA PHE A 1101 -2.17 30.61 -6.28
C PHE A 1101 -1.31 30.31 -7.51
N LEU A 1102 -0.32 29.42 -7.37
CA LEU A 1102 0.53 29.04 -8.50
C LEU A 1102 -0.28 28.39 -9.63
N SER A 1103 -1.25 27.55 -9.29
CA SER A 1103 -2.21 26.97 -10.24
C SER A 1103 -3.04 28.04 -10.97
N GLY A 1104 -3.66 28.98 -10.24
CA GLY A 1104 -4.47 30.04 -10.83
C GLY A 1104 -3.66 31.01 -11.72
N VAL A 1105 -2.45 31.37 -11.29
CA VAL A 1105 -1.54 32.21 -12.09
C VAL A 1105 -1.13 31.49 -13.38
N ALA A 1106 -0.83 30.19 -13.32
CA ALA A 1106 -0.49 29.41 -14.52
C ALA A 1106 -1.65 29.40 -15.54
N LEU A 1107 -2.89 29.18 -15.09
CA LEU A 1107 -4.08 29.22 -15.95
C LEU A 1107 -4.27 30.61 -16.60
N ILE A 1108 -4.11 31.69 -15.83
CA ILE A 1108 -4.22 33.05 -16.36
C ILE A 1108 -3.10 33.34 -17.38
N CYS A 1109 -1.87 32.91 -17.11
CA CYS A 1109 -0.77 33.01 -18.06
C CYS A 1109 -1.08 32.29 -19.37
N SER A 1110 -1.69 31.09 -19.30
CA SER A 1110 -2.15 30.35 -20.49
C SER A 1110 -3.11 31.17 -21.36
N ALA A 1111 -4.10 31.81 -20.73
CA ALA A 1111 -5.08 32.65 -21.43
C ALA A 1111 -4.46 33.93 -22.01
N VAL A 1112 -3.58 34.59 -21.26
CA VAL A 1112 -2.89 35.83 -21.68
C VAL A 1112 -1.95 35.57 -22.86
N ILE A 1113 -1.18 34.48 -22.84
CA ILE A 1113 -0.28 34.10 -23.94
C ILE A 1113 -1.08 33.96 -25.24
N LEU A 1114 -2.20 33.24 -25.21
CA LEU A 1114 -3.02 33.06 -26.41
C LEU A 1114 -3.70 34.36 -26.87
N ALA A 1115 -4.08 35.24 -25.94
CA ALA A 1115 -4.65 36.55 -26.24
C ALA A 1115 -3.63 37.48 -26.93
N ALA A 1116 -2.41 37.55 -26.39
CA ALA A 1116 -1.32 38.34 -26.95
C ALA A 1116 -1.00 37.90 -28.39
N VAL A 1117 -0.96 36.59 -28.64
CA VAL A 1117 -0.70 36.02 -29.97
C VAL A 1117 -1.79 36.42 -30.97
N ARG A 1118 -3.07 36.32 -30.60
CA ARG A 1118 -4.18 36.72 -31.49
C ARG A 1118 -4.16 38.21 -31.80
N VAL A 1119 -3.76 39.06 -30.85
CA VAL A 1119 -3.60 40.50 -31.08
C VAL A 1119 -2.43 40.78 -32.02
N ILE A 1120 -1.28 40.14 -31.82
CA ILE A 1120 -0.09 40.30 -32.68
C ILE A 1120 -0.39 39.85 -34.12
N ILE A 1121 -1.05 38.72 -34.32
CA ILE A 1121 -1.47 38.22 -35.64
C ILE A 1121 -2.45 39.19 -36.31
N ARG A 1122 -3.39 39.77 -35.55
CA ARG A 1122 -4.35 40.74 -36.07
C ARG A 1122 -3.68 42.07 -36.47
N CYS A 1123 -2.69 42.53 -35.70
CA CYS A 1123 -1.91 43.72 -36.03
C CYS A 1123 -1.00 43.51 -37.25
N THR A 1124 -0.30 42.38 -37.34
CA THR A 1124 0.58 42.05 -38.48
C THR A 1124 -0.18 41.84 -39.79
N ARG A 1125 -1.38 41.21 -39.75
CA ARG A 1125 -2.26 41.11 -40.92
C ARG A 1125 -2.95 42.43 -41.27
N GLY A 1126 -3.26 43.27 -40.28
CA GLY A 1126 -3.79 44.63 -40.49
C GLY A 1126 -2.81 45.57 -41.19
N SER A 1127 -1.52 45.46 -40.90
CA SER A 1127 -0.46 46.22 -41.60
C SER A 1127 -0.20 45.76 -43.04
N SER A 1128 -0.66 44.56 -43.43
CA SER A 1128 -0.48 44.02 -44.79
C SER A 1128 -1.65 44.34 -45.75
N CYS A 1129 -2.75 44.93 -45.26
CA CYS A 1129 -3.86 45.42 -46.08
C CYS A 1129 -3.84 46.95 -46.30
N LEU A 1130 -2.78 47.63 -45.83
CA LEU A 1130 -2.58 49.08 -45.94
C LEU A 1130 -1.35 49.44 -46.80
N ASN A 1131 -0.75 48.46 -47.50
CA ASN A 1131 0.32 48.66 -48.50
C ASN A 1131 -0.08 48.02 -49.83
#